data_AF-A0A2S7PHV7-F1
#
_entry.id   AF-A0A2S7PHV7-F1
#
_cell.length_a   1.000
_cell.length_b   1.000
_cell.length_c   1.000
_cell.angle_alpha   90.00
_cell.angle_beta   90.00
_cell.angle_gamma   90.00
#
_symmetry.space_group_name_H-M   'P 1'
#
loop_
_entity.id
_entity.type
_entity.pdbx_description
1 polymer ?
#
loop_
_entity_poly.entity_id
_entity_poly.type
_entity_poly.pdbx_seq_one_letter_code
_entity_poly.pdbx_strand_id
1 'polypeptide(L)'
;MSELESEREPSIHDPLLGNEGRDVAKQTIERKRLALRVSVICIVFVLIIEIGDFMSQAPSARIIEDIICRGYFSSSPISAPNLPSSISVSSLLGIESETNLPFGAIPEEDCKNDVIQGKMAMLKGWDQMFSCIPGLIMAVPYGVLADRVGRRMVLFSTLMGLTASMAWAMIVWKETERSVMMDDQLDDDKSMLMRVKVYFDTVFDIRWYWASNVFIFIGGGSAVVRSMVFTIIADVVPEEHRAATFFQITAATLLATFGGVPLAWWLMKRNVWIPMLISLVFMLSGSLLVLTLPETLHHRDPSYHAVASPGAENDEEQSSDEGETLSFTQKNWRILLDMFEESRFVFTHPKICILSIVFLTQSIHGYINPFLLQLASKRLHWKLSEASFLIPLASGTNFTLLVVILPATYAFLSKFHLQPAVKDLLVGRGSVILLVLGCLGMALATVPSLFVIYYTRLISEATVILSLGMGFQPAIRSLITSFVHPSQVSRLFGVLAVMDTIGGMISSPLMSGAFSMGLKKGGMWSGGAFLVAGIAYGLVGIPTWFLDVKKEDIVEDDVEDSMQLHNGVSRKYAAIAGISLALIWLWTIFDRPTVLPDHIIWNSNGGGAHSHPSTLQTLDQHDIFDFPPISSEVMRAVCETTTWNSSLIFTCDSNRGGVGHVRNSILNCVRYAIGAGGSLVLPNIKLREDMDGDDLNMMPAEEQSESHLGKRHGLGWKGLDYMFDASHFRKSLKMSCPQLKLIDHMEVTVNPRRRGLAPESLFSNRPTSGLEHPEDWQSELYTWIEKYMAPEPKSVPIIVDLEQSILQYPTHADGHVFAHEFGHILKFRKDVRRLATSTLRQMQSWYDISLNVSTTIITPSFLGVHLKTEPEVLDKRHVAAAPFTHYTAQAGAYISLAEAMKTPIIYASSGDQKSVHKLAAEAKPHGIFVTHKEDLLKEHEREELGKLRWDQRALIDYLVLLRGEYFAGVGHSLFSWNVMLKRHESALLKQKLRDEAYADDLSTLYGVRDSYLDSAKCMWA
;
A
#
# COMPACT_ATOMS: atom_id res chain seq x y z
N MET A 1 21.68 23.84 -27.87
CA MET A 1 21.27 25.06 -27.12
C MET A 1 22.39 26.09 -26.98
N SER A 2 23.65 25.82 -27.36
CA SER A 2 24.75 26.83 -27.36
C SER A 2 25.51 26.99 -28.68
N GLU A 3 25.05 26.39 -29.78
CA GLU A 3 25.70 26.52 -31.10
C GLU A 3 24.84 27.26 -32.15
N LEU A 4 23.56 27.53 -31.85
CA LEU A 4 22.70 28.32 -32.74
C LEU A 4 22.92 29.84 -32.63
N GLU A 5 23.79 30.28 -31.73
CA GLU A 5 24.29 31.66 -31.65
C GLU A 5 25.66 31.84 -32.34
N SER A 6 26.26 30.77 -32.89
CA SER A 6 27.61 30.82 -33.49
C SER A 6 27.63 30.76 -35.01
N GLU A 7 26.49 30.65 -35.70
CA GLU A 7 26.46 31.04 -37.11
C GLU A 7 26.53 32.56 -37.15
N ARG A 8 27.75 33.06 -37.40
CA ARG A 8 28.04 34.45 -37.76
C ARG A 8 26.92 34.94 -38.66
N GLU A 9 26.10 35.87 -38.16
CA GLU A 9 25.08 36.56 -38.96
C GLU A 9 25.73 36.92 -40.31
N PRO A 10 25.19 36.47 -41.46
CA PRO A 10 25.62 37.06 -42.72
C PRO A 10 25.34 38.54 -42.56
N SER A 11 26.41 39.34 -42.58
CA SER A 11 26.27 40.76 -42.32
C SER A 11 25.25 41.28 -43.34
N ILE A 12 24.19 41.91 -42.85
CA ILE A 12 23.15 42.55 -43.67
C ILE A 12 23.80 43.59 -44.64
N HIS A 13 25.08 43.88 -44.47
CA HIS A 13 25.93 44.79 -45.23
C HIS A 13 26.78 44.16 -46.35
N ASP A 14 26.68 42.86 -46.66
CA ASP A 14 27.39 42.33 -47.84
C ASP A 14 26.83 42.93 -49.15
N PRO A 15 27.62 43.66 -49.96
CA PRO A 15 27.14 44.34 -51.17
C PRO A 15 26.83 43.41 -52.34
N LEU A 16 27.05 42.09 -52.16
CA LEU A 16 26.95 41.06 -53.21
C LEU A 16 25.58 40.37 -53.29
N LEU A 17 24.67 40.61 -52.33
CA LEU A 17 23.29 40.13 -52.39
C LEU A 17 22.38 41.25 -52.90
N GLY A 18 21.76 41.06 -54.07
CA GLY A 18 20.68 41.94 -54.55
C GLY A 18 19.51 41.99 -53.56
N ASN A 19 18.60 42.96 -53.71
CA ASN A 19 17.45 43.13 -52.81
C ASN A 19 16.65 41.83 -52.60
N GLU A 20 16.47 41.02 -53.66
CA GLU A 20 15.81 39.71 -53.59
C GLU A 20 16.54 38.72 -52.65
N GLY A 21 17.88 38.67 -52.70
CA GLY A 21 18.66 37.78 -51.83
C GLY A 21 18.61 38.20 -50.35
N ARG A 22 18.49 39.52 -50.09
CA ARG A 22 18.33 40.07 -48.73
C ARG A 22 16.94 39.78 -48.17
N ASP A 23 15.90 39.84 -49.00
CA ASP A 23 14.52 39.49 -48.61
C ASP A 23 14.36 37.98 -48.35
N VAL A 24 14.98 37.11 -49.17
CA VAL A 24 14.99 35.66 -48.96
C VAL A 24 15.75 35.28 -47.67
N ALA A 25 16.90 35.90 -47.40
CA ALA A 25 17.64 35.68 -46.16
C ALA A 25 16.82 36.11 -44.93
N LYS A 26 16.13 37.26 -45.01
CA LYS A 26 15.27 37.77 -43.93
C LYS A 26 14.06 36.85 -43.67
N GLN A 27 13.38 36.38 -44.72
CA GLN A 27 12.30 35.40 -44.62
C GLN A 27 12.75 34.08 -43.99
N THR A 28 13.95 33.61 -44.33
CA THR A 28 14.53 32.39 -43.77
C THR A 28 14.80 32.53 -42.26
N ILE A 29 15.35 33.67 -41.83
CA ILE A 29 15.59 33.96 -40.40
C ILE A 29 14.28 34.06 -39.62
N GLU A 30 13.26 34.73 -40.18
CA GLU A 30 11.93 34.85 -39.55
C GLU A 30 11.24 33.47 -39.42
N ARG A 31 11.33 32.61 -40.45
CA ARG A 31 10.82 31.22 -40.41
C ARG A 31 11.53 30.38 -39.36
N LYS A 32 12.87 30.48 -39.24
CA LYS A 32 13.65 29.79 -38.18
C LYS A 32 13.25 30.26 -36.78
N ARG A 33 13.06 31.57 -36.56
CA ARG A 33 12.60 32.13 -35.27
C ARG A 33 11.19 31.67 -34.93
N LEU A 34 10.28 31.65 -35.91
CA LEU A 34 8.92 31.14 -35.75
C LEU A 34 8.93 29.64 -35.38
N ALA A 35 9.71 28.83 -36.10
CA ALA A 35 9.86 27.40 -35.84
C ALA A 35 10.36 27.11 -34.42
N LEU A 36 11.38 27.86 -33.98
CA LEU A 36 11.91 27.75 -32.62
C LEU A 36 10.86 28.15 -31.58
N ARG A 37 10.17 29.28 -31.78
CA ARG A 37 9.14 29.77 -30.87
C ARG A 37 7.98 28.78 -30.73
N VAL A 38 7.47 28.26 -31.85
CA VAL A 38 6.39 27.26 -31.86
C VAL A 38 6.84 25.99 -31.17
N SER A 39 8.04 25.48 -31.48
CA SER A 39 8.58 24.26 -30.86
C SER A 39 8.73 24.39 -29.34
N VAL A 40 9.26 25.52 -28.85
CA VAL A 40 9.41 25.78 -27.41
C VAL A 40 8.06 25.85 -26.71
N ILE A 41 7.08 26.59 -27.27
CA ILE A 41 5.74 26.66 -26.69
C ILE A 41 5.10 25.27 -26.67
N CYS A 42 5.25 24.48 -27.75
CA CYS A 42 4.78 23.10 -27.84
C CYS A 42 5.35 22.21 -26.73
N ILE A 43 6.67 22.25 -26.54
CA ILE A 43 7.34 21.45 -25.51
C ILE A 43 6.87 21.86 -24.10
N VAL A 44 6.77 23.16 -23.83
CA VAL A 44 6.39 23.67 -22.51
C VAL A 44 4.93 23.34 -22.19
N PHE A 45 3.99 23.53 -23.12
CA PHE A 45 2.59 23.22 -22.82
C PHE A 45 2.38 21.70 -22.65
N VAL A 46 3.04 20.87 -23.47
CA VAL A 46 2.98 19.41 -23.34
C VAL A 46 3.49 19.00 -21.96
N LEU A 47 4.63 19.54 -21.52
CA LEU A 47 5.18 19.27 -20.18
C LEU A 47 4.19 19.63 -19.06
N ILE A 48 3.55 20.82 -19.14
CA ILE A 48 2.58 21.30 -18.14
C ILE A 48 1.36 20.38 -18.06
N ILE A 49 0.79 20.01 -19.21
CA ILE A 49 -0.41 19.17 -19.30
C ILE A 49 -0.12 17.76 -18.79
N GLU A 50 0.99 17.17 -19.21
CA GLU A 50 1.38 15.82 -18.82
C GLU A 50 1.71 15.72 -17.32
N ILE A 51 2.31 16.76 -16.72
CA ILE A 51 2.51 16.81 -15.25
C ILE A 51 1.14 16.74 -14.54
N GLY A 52 0.15 17.47 -15.05
CA GLY A 52 -1.22 17.42 -14.56
C GLY A 52 -1.84 16.03 -14.70
N ASP A 53 -1.68 15.39 -15.85
CA ASP A 53 -2.22 14.05 -16.12
C ASP A 53 -1.64 13.01 -15.14
N PHE A 54 -0.30 12.86 -15.12
CA PHE A 54 0.38 11.89 -14.26
C PHE A 54 0.11 12.12 -12.77
N MET A 55 -0.02 13.38 -12.33
CA MET A 55 -0.35 13.69 -10.95
C MET A 55 -1.76 13.21 -10.55
N SER A 56 -2.69 13.11 -11.50
CA SER A 56 -4.08 12.72 -11.24
C SER A 56 -4.33 11.19 -11.24
N GLN A 57 -3.42 10.39 -11.80
CA GLN A 57 -3.65 8.95 -12.00
C GLN A 57 -3.79 8.15 -10.69
N ALA A 58 -2.87 8.35 -9.72
CA ALA A 58 -2.93 7.66 -8.43
C ALA A 58 -4.04 8.20 -7.49
N PRO A 59 -4.24 9.53 -7.37
CA PRO A 59 -5.36 10.08 -6.59
C PRO A 59 -6.74 9.64 -7.11
N SER A 60 -6.98 9.69 -8.42
CA SER A 60 -8.25 9.23 -9.01
C SER A 60 -8.47 7.73 -8.74
N ALA A 61 -7.42 6.91 -8.81
CA ALA A 61 -7.49 5.50 -8.42
C ALA A 61 -7.94 5.33 -6.96
N ARG A 62 -7.38 6.10 -6.03
CA ARG A 62 -7.72 6.02 -4.60
C ARG A 62 -9.14 6.51 -4.31
N ILE A 63 -9.59 7.60 -4.97
CA ILE A 63 -10.95 8.13 -4.80
C ILE A 63 -11.99 7.11 -5.29
N ILE A 64 -11.80 6.55 -6.50
CA ILE A 64 -12.71 5.54 -7.04
C ILE A 64 -12.74 4.29 -6.16
N GLU A 65 -11.58 3.83 -5.68
CA GLU A 65 -11.47 2.70 -4.76
C GLU A 65 -12.26 2.95 -3.47
N ASP A 66 -12.11 4.12 -2.85
CA ASP A 66 -12.82 4.49 -1.62
C ASP A 66 -14.34 4.51 -1.82
N ILE A 67 -14.84 5.13 -2.90
CA ILE A 67 -16.27 5.17 -3.22
C ILE A 67 -16.85 3.75 -3.39
N ILE A 68 -16.19 2.90 -4.17
CA ILE A 68 -16.64 1.51 -4.40
C ILE A 68 -16.57 0.69 -3.11
N CYS A 69 -15.53 0.90 -2.30
CA CYS A 69 -15.31 0.22 -1.04
C CYS A 69 -16.42 0.55 -0.03
N ARG A 70 -16.77 1.83 0.13
CA ARG A 70 -17.91 2.28 0.96
C ARG A 70 -19.22 1.66 0.50
N GLY A 71 -19.52 1.72 -0.81
CA GLY A 71 -20.73 1.13 -1.39
C GLY A 71 -20.82 -0.39 -1.19
N TYR A 72 -19.68 -1.08 -1.16
CA TYR A 72 -19.62 -2.52 -0.89
C TYR A 72 -19.97 -2.86 0.56
N PHE A 73 -19.43 -2.09 1.51
CA PHE A 73 -19.68 -2.32 2.93
C PHE A 73 -21.07 -1.81 3.37
N SER A 74 -21.60 -0.75 2.75
CA SER A 74 -22.94 -0.20 3.07
C SER A 74 -24.09 -1.09 2.59
N SER A 75 -23.89 -1.86 1.52
CA SER A 75 -24.85 -2.82 0.99
C SER A 75 -24.79 -4.20 1.66
N SER A 76 -23.79 -4.43 2.53
CA SER A 76 -23.67 -5.68 3.29
C SER A 76 -24.48 -5.60 4.58
N PRO A 77 -25.30 -6.61 4.94
CA PRO A 77 -26.05 -6.57 6.19
C PRO A 77 -25.10 -6.48 7.39
N ILE A 78 -25.42 -5.63 8.36
CA ILE A 78 -24.62 -5.34 9.59
C ILE A 78 -24.29 -6.63 10.38
N SER A 79 -25.03 -7.71 10.12
CA SER A 79 -24.88 -9.05 10.69
C SER A 79 -23.94 -9.99 9.90
N ALA A 80 -23.29 -9.53 8.83
CA ALA A 80 -22.45 -10.38 8.00
C ALA A 80 -21.13 -10.75 8.69
N PRO A 81 -20.71 -12.03 8.68
CA PRO A 81 -19.50 -12.53 9.38
C PRO A 81 -18.16 -12.01 8.84
N ASN A 82 -18.17 -11.12 7.83
CA ASN A 82 -17.00 -10.67 7.08
C ASN A 82 -16.72 -9.16 7.24
N LEU A 83 -17.37 -8.44 8.16
CA LEU A 83 -17.05 -7.04 8.41
C LEU A 83 -15.73 -6.94 9.20
N PRO A 84 -14.68 -6.28 8.67
CA PRO A 84 -13.42 -6.09 9.39
C PRO A 84 -13.65 -5.30 10.68
N SER A 85 -13.02 -5.72 11.79
CA SER A 85 -13.13 -5.08 13.10
C SER A 85 -12.59 -3.64 13.16
N SER A 86 -11.94 -3.18 12.09
CA SER A 86 -11.45 -1.81 11.87
C SER A 86 -12.54 -0.82 11.40
N ILE A 87 -13.67 -1.29 10.89
CA ILE A 87 -14.71 -0.44 10.28
C ILE A 87 -15.83 -0.17 11.30
N SER A 88 -15.86 1.04 11.87
CA SER A 88 -16.95 1.46 12.75
C SER A 88 -18.23 1.80 11.95
N VAL A 89 -19.41 1.60 12.56
CA VAL A 89 -20.70 2.02 11.98
C VAL A 89 -20.73 3.53 11.72
N SER A 90 -20.02 4.33 12.54
CA SER A 90 -19.83 5.77 12.32
C SER A 90 -18.99 6.10 11.07
N SER A 91 -18.03 5.25 10.71
CA SER A 91 -17.23 5.39 9.47
C SER A 91 -18.02 5.03 8.22
N LEU A 92 -19.01 4.15 8.39
CA LEU A 92 -19.95 3.68 7.37
C LEU A 92 -21.10 4.68 7.13
N LEU A 93 -21.52 5.39 8.17
CA LEU A 93 -22.63 6.35 8.15
C LEU A 93 -22.20 7.83 8.09
N GLY A 94 -20.90 8.13 8.16
CA GLY A 94 -20.40 9.51 8.06
C GLY A 94 -20.78 10.43 9.23
N ILE A 95 -20.99 9.86 10.43
CA ILE A 95 -21.47 10.61 11.60
C ILE A 95 -20.28 11.30 12.29
N GLU A 96 -20.38 12.61 12.49
CA GLU A 96 -19.43 13.42 13.28
C GLU A 96 -19.34 12.91 14.73
N SER A 97 -18.12 12.67 15.22
CA SER A 97 -17.79 12.64 16.65
C SER A 97 -16.75 13.76 16.87
N GLU A 98 -16.94 14.58 17.90
CA GLU A 98 -16.18 15.81 18.22
C GLU A 98 -14.66 15.63 18.47
N THR A 99 -14.07 14.49 18.12
CA THR A 99 -12.64 14.24 18.30
C THR A 99 -11.89 14.52 16.99
N ASN A 100 -10.82 15.32 17.07
CA ASN A 100 -9.94 15.73 15.94
C ASN A 100 -9.13 14.58 15.30
N LEU A 101 -9.75 13.44 15.00
CA LEU A 101 -9.21 12.33 14.20
C LEU A 101 -9.64 12.50 12.73
N PRO A 102 -8.78 12.17 11.75
CA PRO A 102 -9.12 12.34 10.33
C PRO A 102 -10.32 11.46 9.96
N PHE A 103 -11.40 12.13 9.58
CA PHE A 103 -12.72 11.64 9.20
C PHE A 103 -12.77 10.28 8.49
N GLY A 104 -13.58 9.37 9.02
CA GLY A 104 -14.43 8.42 8.27
C GLY A 104 -13.83 7.66 7.08
N ALA A 105 -12.52 7.45 7.02
CA ALA A 105 -11.85 6.80 5.90
C ALA A 105 -11.67 5.31 6.21
N ILE A 106 -12.21 4.44 5.35
CA ILE A 106 -11.95 3.01 5.43
C ILE A 106 -10.45 2.80 5.15
N PRO A 107 -9.70 2.10 6.03
CA PRO A 107 -8.29 1.81 5.80
C PRO A 107 -8.08 1.22 4.40
N GLU A 108 -7.04 1.69 3.69
CA GLU A 108 -6.79 1.28 2.29
C GLU A 108 -6.67 -0.24 2.14
N GLU A 109 -6.14 -0.92 3.17
CA GLU A 109 -5.96 -2.37 3.22
C GLU A 109 -7.29 -3.14 3.14
N ASP A 110 -8.35 -2.61 3.77
CA ASP A 110 -9.68 -3.24 3.79
C ASP A 110 -10.39 -3.12 2.43
N CYS A 111 -9.93 -2.24 1.55
CA CYS A 111 -10.49 -2.03 0.20
C CYS A 111 -9.84 -2.90 -0.89
N LYS A 112 -8.88 -3.78 -0.54
CA LYS A 112 -8.14 -4.61 -1.53
C LYS A 112 -8.82 -5.93 -1.92
N ASN A 113 -10.06 -6.14 -1.49
CA ASN A 113 -10.86 -7.31 -1.86
C ASN A 113 -11.06 -7.43 -3.39
N ASP A 114 -11.01 -8.66 -3.90
CA ASP A 114 -11.24 -9.04 -5.30
C ASP A 114 -12.48 -8.39 -5.93
N VAL A 115 -13.56 -8.27 -5.16
CA VAL A 115 -14.82 -7.67 -5.66
C VAL A 115 -14.67 -6.17 -5.89
N ILE A 116 -14.04 -5.44 -4.97
CA ILE A 116 -13.83 -3.99 -5.05
C ILE A 116 -12.87 -3.69 -6.20
N GLN A 117 -11.74 -4.40 -6.23
CA GLN A 117 -10.72 -4.24 -7.26
C GLN A 117 -11.25 -4.62 -8.65
N GLY A 118 -12.02 -5.71 -8.76
CA GLY A 118 -12.66 -6.11 -10.00
C GLY A 118 -13.69 -5.09 -10.51
N LYS A 119 -14.47 -4.47 -9.63
CA LYS A 119 -15.43 -3.40 -10.00
C LYS A 119 -14.70 -2.14 -10.48
N MET A 120 -13.65 -1.73 -9.77
CA MET A 120 -12.82 -0.58 -10.15
C MET A 120 -12.17 -0.78 -11.53
N ALA A 121 -11.61 -1.97 -11.78
CA ALA A 121 -11.01 -2.33 -13.06
C ALA A 121 -12.02 -2.21 -14.21
N MET A 122 -13.24 -2.71 -14.02
CA MET A 122 -14.31 -2.60 -15.01
C MET A 122 -14.74 -1.15 -15.24
N LEU A 123 -14.89 -0.36 -14.16
CA LEU A 123 -15.32 1.04 -14.27
C LEU A 123 -14.33 1.87 -15.10
N LYS A 124 -13.03 1.73 -14.83
CA LYS A 124 -11.95 2.41 -15.58
C LYS A 124 -11.82 1.88 -17.02
N GLY A 125 -12.00 0.58 -17.22
CA GLY A 125 -11.92 -0.02 -18.56
C GLY A 125 -13.03 0.48 -19.50
N TRP A 126 -14.26 0.55 -19.01
CA TRP A 126 -15.37 1.11 -19.79
C TRP A 126 -15.21 2.61 -20.06
N ASP A 127 -14.72 3.36 -19.08
CA ASP A 127 -14.44 4.79 -19.25
C ASP A 127 -13.41 5.03 -20.37
N GLN A 128 -12.31 4.29 -20.37
CA GLN A 128 -11.31 4.39 -21.44
C GLN A 128 -11.88 4.03 -22.81
N MET A 129 -12.74 3.00 -22.90
CA MET A 129 -13.43 2.65 -24.14
C MET A 129 -14.35 3.78 -24.63
N PHE A 130 -15.14 4.38 -23.74
CA PHE A 130 -16.01 5.51 -24.07
C PHE A 130 -15.22 6.74 -24.49
N SER A 131 -14.01 6.95 -23.96
CA SER A 131 -13.14 8.06 -24.34
C SER A 131 -12.64 7.96 -25.79
N CYS A 132 -12.54 6.75 -26.35
CA CYS A 132 -12.12 6.52 -27.73
C CYS A 132 -13.22 6.88 -28.75
N ILE A 133 -14.50 6.80 -28.37
CA ILE A 133 -15.63 7.01 -29.29
C ILE A 133 -15.64 8.45 -29.83
N PRO A 134 -15.58 9.51 -29.00
CA PRO A 134 -15.48 10.88 -29.49
C PRO A 134 -14.25 11.08 -30.37
N GLY A 135 -13.10 10.52 -29.99
CA GLY A 135 -11.86 10.63 -30.78
C GLY A 135 -12.01 10.07 -32.18
N LEU A 136 -12.64 8.91 -32.35
CA LEU A 136 -12.87 8.29 -33.65
C LEU A 136 -13.85 9.09 -34.52
N ILE A 137 -14.96 9.55 -33.92
CA ILE A 137 -16.01 10.29 -34.64
C ILE A 137 -15.53 11.70 -35.03
N MET A 138 -14.79 12.36 -34.13
CA MET A 138 -14.43 13.77 -34.24
C MET A 138 -13.04 14.01 -34.83
N ALA A 139 -12.19 13.00 -34.99
CA ALA A 139 -10.86 13.16 -35.58
C ALA A 139 -10.89 13.86 -36.95
N VAL A 140 -11.76 13.42 -37.86
CA VAL A 140 -11.83 13.99 -39.20
C VAL A 140 -12.57 15.34 -39.22
N PRO A 141 -13.75 15.50 -38.59
CA PRO A 141 -14.41 16.79 -38.48
C PRO A 141 -13.50 17.90 -37.93
N TYR A 142 -12.75 17.62 -36.85
CA TYR A 142 -11.84 18.61 -36.28
C TYR A 142 -10.56 18.80 -37.10
N GLY A 143 -10.12 17.79 -37.85
CA GLY A 143 -9.06 17.95 -38.85
C GLY A 143 -9.46 18.95 -39.95
N VAL A 144 -10.64 18.77 -40.54
CA VAL A 144 -11.20 19.71 -41.54
C VAL A 144 -11.45 21.09 -40.94
N LEU A 145 -11.90 21.14 -39.68
CA LEU A 145 -12.10 22.40 -38.97
C LEU A 145 -10.76 23.13 -38.75
N ALA A 146 -9.67 22.40 -38.51
CA ALA A 146 -8.34 22.99 -38.31
C ALA A 146 -7.82 23.69 -39.57
N ASP A 147 -8.20 23.19 -40.75
CA ASP A 147 -7.85 23.80 -42.03
C ASP A 147 -8.68 25.06 -42.34
N ARG A 148 -9.78 25.32 -41.62
CA ARG A 148 -10.63 26.51 -41.80
C ARG A 148 -10.50 27.55 -40.69
N VAL A 149 -10.60 27.11 -39.45
CA VAL A 149 -10.60 27.96 -38.24
C VAL A 149 -9.19 28.20 -37.73
N GLY A 150 -8.23 27.39 -38.18
CA GLY A 150 -6.84 27.43 -37.73
C GLY A 150 -6.56 26.38 -36.65
N ARG A 151 -5.32 25.90 -36.63
CA ARG A 151 -4.87 24.78 -35.79
C ARG A 151 -4.81 25.16 -34.32
N ARG A 152 -4.54 26.44 -34.03
CA ARG A 152 -4.48 26.95 -32.66
C ARG A 152 -5.82 26.83 -31.95
N MET A 153 -6.90 27.24 -32.61
CA MET A 153 -8.25 27.25 -32.03
C MET A 153 -8.78 25.83 -31.86
N VAL A 154 -8.49 24.94 -32.82
CA VAL A 154 -8.83 23.52 -32.69
C VAL A 154 -8.10 22.90 -31.51
N LEU A 155 -6.77 23.05 -31.40
CA LEU A 155 -6.01 22.53 -30.27
C LEU A 155 -6.52 23.07 -28.92
N PHE A 156 -6.80 24.37 -28.84
CA PHE A 156 -7.38 24.97 -27.63
C PHE A 156 -8.74 24.35 -27.27
N SER A 157 -9.63 24.17 -28.26
CA SER A 157 -10.95 23.58 -28.05
C SER A 157 -10.86 22.14 -27.51
N THR A 158 -9.91 21.34 -28.02
CA THR A 158 -9.65 19.98 -27.56
C THR A 158 -9.18 19.93 -26.13
N LEU A 159 -8.25 20.80 -25.75
CA LEU A 159 -7.74 20.85 -24.38
C LEU A 159 -8.82 21.31 -23.39
N MET A 160 -9.70 22.23 -23.79
CA MET A 160 -10.86 22.62 -22.99
C MET A 160 -11.85 21.47 -22.80
N GLY A 161 -12.10 20.65 -23.83
CA GLY A 161 -12.94 19.46 -23.73
C GLY A 161 -12.39 18.42 -22.74
N LEU A 162 -11.07 18.16 -22.79
CA LEU A 162 -10.40 17.28 -21.82
C LEU A 162 -10.45 17.84 -20.39
N THR A 163 -10.25 19.15 -20.23
CA THR A 163 -10.32 19.82 -18.93
C THR A 163 -11.74 19.77 -18.35
N ALA A 164 -12.76 19.99 -19.19
CA ALA A 164 -14.17 19.87 -18.80
C ALA A 164 -14.55 18.43 -18.42
N SER A 165 -14.03 17.44 -19.15
CA SER A 165 -14.19 16.01 -18.82
C SER A 165 -13.62 15.69 -17.42
N MET A 166 -12.41 16.17 -17.14
CA MET A 166 -11.77 15.99 -15.82
C MET A 166 -12.53 16.73 -14.71
N ALA A 167 -13.01 17.95 -14.97
CA ALA A 167 -13.81 18.71 -14.01
C ALA A 167 -15.14 17.99 -13.70
N TRP A 168 -15.81 17.43 -14.72
CA TRP A 168 -17.02 16.62 -14.52
C TRP A 168 -16.73 15.38 -13.68
N ALA A 169 -15.64 14.66 -13.97
CA ALA A 169 -15.21 13.52 -13.17
C ALA A 169 -15.02 13.88 -11.70
N MET A 170 -14.33 15.00 -11.44
CA MET A 170 -14.14 15.52 -10.09
C MET A 170 -15.46 15.91 -9.44
N ILE A 171 -16.43 16.49 -10.17
CA ILE A 171 -17.77 16.82 -9.64
C ILE A 171 -18.53 15.55 -9.24
N VAL A 172 -18.53 14.52 -10.08
CA VAL A 172 -19.18 13.23 -9.78
C VAL A 172 -18.52 12.55 -8.58
N TRP A 173 -17.20 12.61 -8.48
CA TRP A 173 -16.46 12.06 -7.34
C TRP A 173 -16.58 12.92 -6.08
N LYS A 174 -16.90 14.22 -6.21
CA LYS A 174 -16.87 15.16 -5.09
C LYS A 174 -18.01 14.85 -4.13
N GLU A 175 -17.60 14.54 -2.91
CA GLU A 175 -18.45 14.51 -1.74
C GLU A 175 -19.11 15.89 -1.59
N THR A 176 -20.39 16.01 -1.97
CA THR A 176 -21.14 17.24 -1.76
C THR A 176 -21.89 17.11 -0.45
N GLU A 177 -21.47 17.89 0.54
CA GLU A 177 -22.16 18.06 1.81
C GLU A 177 -23.59 18.55 1.56
N ARG A 178 -24.60 17.71 1.80
CA ARG A 178 -25.99 18.17 1.89
C ARG A 178 -26.51 17.92 3.29
N SER A 179 -26.60 18.98 4.08
CA SER A 179 -27.30 18.99 5.36
C SER A 179 -28.80 18.84 5.11
N VAL A 180 -29.34 17.65 5.36
CA VAL A 180 -30.79 17.45 5.41
C VAL A 180 -31.25 17.84 6.81
N MET A 181 -31.92 18.99 6.92
CA MET A 181 -32.67 19.36 8.11
C MET A 181 -33.94 18.50 8.13
N MET A 182 -34.03 17.57 9.06
CA MET A 182 -35.27 16.84 9.33
C MET A 182 -35.99 17.62 10.44
N ASP A 183 -37.14 18.21 10.09
CA ASP A 183 -37.99 18.96 11.00
C ASP A 183 -38.79 17.93 11.82
N ASP A 184 -38.49 17.78 13.10
CA ASP A 184 -39.26 16.95 14.02
C ASP A 184 -39.93 17.89 15.03
N GLN A 185 -41.24 18.05 14.89
CA GLN A 185 -42.10 18.70 15.87
C GLN A 185 -42.31 17.74 17.05
N LEU A 186 -41.50 17.84 18.11
CA LEU A 186 -41.92 17.51 19.47
C LEU A 186 -40.99 18.15 20.53
N ASP A 187 -41.61 18.59 21.61
CA ASP A 187 -41.14 19.58 22.62
C ASP A 187 -39.85 19.29 23.42
N ASP A 188 -39.23 20.42 23.78
CA ASP A 188 -38.34 20.78 24.89
C ASP A 188 -36.86 20.30 24.97
N ASP A 189 -35.97 21.29 24.81
CA ASP A 189 -34.63 21.46 25.37
C ASP A 189 -33.57 20.37 25.10
N LYS A 190 -33.23 20.21 23.82
CA LYS A 190 -31.85 20.18 23.27
C LYS A 190 -31.95 19.91 21.77
N SER A 191 -32.03 20.97 20.98
CA SER A 191 -31.86 20.87 19.53
C SER A 191 -30.39 20.55 19.21
N MET A 192 -30.01 19.28 19.34
CA MET A 192 -28.77 18.75 18.79
C MET A 192 -28.91 18.74 17.27
N LEU A 193 -28.24 19.69 16.61
CA LEU A 193 -28.08 19.73 15.15
C LEU A 193 -27.33 18.47 14.71
N MET A 194 -28.06 17.41 14.37
CA MET A 194 -27.47 16.22 13.77
C MET A 194 -27.16 16.52 12.30
N ARG A 195 -25.90 16.86 12.00
CA ARG A 195 -25.41 16.96 10.63
C ARG A 195 -25.25 15.55 10.05
N VAL A 196 -26.30 15.04 9.43
CA VAL A 196 -26.20 13.82 8.61
C VAL A 196 -25.47 14.20 7.32
N LYS A 197 -24.26 13.65 7.12
CA LYS A 197 -23.56 13.76 5.84
C LYS A 197 -24.29 12.90 4.80
N VAL A 198 -25.13 13.53 3.98
CA VAL A 198 -25.69 12.85 2.81
C VAL A 198 -24.67 12.92 1.70
N TYR A 199 -24.09 11.77 1.38
CA TYR A 199 -23.10 11.59 0.33
C TYR A 199 -23.75 11.74 -1.06
N PHE A 200 -23.02 12.32 -2.01
CA PHE A 200 -23.50 12.52 -3.39
C PHE A 200 -23.66 11.21 -4.18
N ASP A 201 -23.05 10.11 -3.70
CA ASP A 201 -23.20 8.75 -4.25
C ASP A 201 -24.62 8.19 -4.07
N THR A 202 -25.43 8.75 -3.18
CA THR A 202 -26.83 8.40 -2.99
C THR A 202 -27.75 8.99 -4.06
N VAL A 203 -27.32 10.06 -4.75
CA VAL A 203 -28.10 10.74 -5.80
C VAL A 203 -27.66 10.28 -7.20
N PHE A 204 -26.35 10.12 -7.43
CA PHE A 204 -25.80 9.70 -8.72
C PHE A 204 -24.88 8.48 -8.54
N ASP A 205 -25.21 7.37 -9.20
CA ASP A 205 -24.31 6.20 -9.32
C ASP A 205 -22.94 6.65 -9.85
N ILE A 206 -21.84 6.11 -9.31
CA ILE A 206 -20.47 6.37 -9.77
C ILE A 206 -20.31 6.21 -11.30
N ARG A 207 -21.17 5.41 -11.95
CA ARG A 207 -21.23 5.27 -13.42
C ARG A 207 -21.52 6.57 -14.18
N TRP A 208 -22.10 7.60 -13.54
CA TRP A 208 -22.24 8.93 -14.13
C TRP A 208 -20.90 9.60 -14.45
N TYR A 209 -19.80 9.07 -13.92
CA TYR A 209 -18.45 9.41 -14.36
C TYR A 209 -18.28 9.19 -15.87
N TRP A 210 -18.90 8.17 -16.47
CA TRP A 210 -18.82 7.91 -17.91
C TRP A 210 -19.40 9.04 -18.78
N ALA A 211 -20.29 9.87 -18.23
CA ALA A 211 -20.81 11.03 -18.93
C ALA A 211 -19.75 12.13 -19.15
N SER A 212 -18.59 12.06 -18.46
CA SER A 212 -17.43 12.91 -18.72
C SER A 212 -17.00 12.87 -20.19
N ASN A 213 -17.15 11.71 -20.82
CA ASN A 213 -16.77 11.47 -22.21
C ASN A 213 -17.60 12.29 -23.21
N VAL A 214 -18.77 12.82 -22.82
CA VAL A 214 -19.56 13.75 -23.65
C VAL A 214 -18.77 15.05 -23.90
N PHE A 215 -18.01 15.53 -22.90
CA PHE A 215 -17.20 16.74 -23.05
C PHE A 215 -16.01 16.53 -24.00
N ILE A 216 -15.60 15.28 -24.25
CA ILE A 216 -14.51 14.96 -25.18
C ILE A 216 -14.93 15.17 -26.64
N PHE A 217 -16.24 15.16 -26.94
CA PHE A 217 -16.73 15.60 -28.26
C PHE A 217 -16.35 17.05 -28.58
N ILE A 218 -16.11 17.87 -27.53
CA ILE A 218 -15.50 19.18 -27.68
C ILE A 218 -14.01 18.96 -28.00
N GLY A 219 -13.68 19.02 -29.29
CA GLY A 219 -12.32 18.94 -29.81
C GLY A 219 -11.76 17.54 -30.04
N GLY A 220 -12.54 16.47 -29.83
CA GLY A 220 -12.18 15.11 -30.25
C GLY A 220 -11.07 14.42 -29.44
N GLY A 221 -10.81 14.90 -28.22
CA GLY A 221 -9.97 14.21 -27.23
C GLY A 221 -8.48 14.05 -27.58
N SER A 222 -7.82 13.12 -26.87
CA SER A 222 -6.36 12.95 -26.89
C SER A 222 -5.79 12.59 -28.27
N ALA A 223 -6.57 11.89 -29.11
CA ALA A 223 -6.19 11.57 -30.49
C ALA A 223 -6.02 12.84 -31.34
N VAL A 224 -6.96 13.79 -31.24
CA VAL A 224 -6.89 15.08 -31.93
C VAL A 224 -5.76 15.95 -31.37
N VAL A 225 -5.55 15.98 -30.04
CA VAL A 225 -4.40 16.70 -29.45
C VAL A 225 -3.11 16.22 -30.10
N ARG A 226 -2.86 14.90 -30.10
CA ARG A 226 -1.61 14.32 -30.61
C ARG A 226 -1.43 14.61 -32.11
N SER A 227 -2.50 14.49 -32.89
CA SER A 227 -2.49 14.83 -34.32
C SER A 227 -2.16 16.31 -34.51
N MET A 228 -2.87 17.22 -33.85
CA MET A 228 -2.67 18.67 -33.99
C MET A 228 -1.25 19.10 -33.60
N VAL A 229 -0.68 18.56 -32.52
CA VAL A 229 0.70 18.86 -32.12
C VAL A 229 1.69 18.47 -33.21
N PHE A 230 1.57 17.27 -33.77
CA PHE A 230 2.45 16.83 -34.84
C PHE A 230 2.27 17.65 -36.12
N THR A 231 1.03 18.01 -36.48
CA THR A 231 0.75 18.82 -37.66
C THR A 231 1.28 20.25 -37.50
N ILE A 232 1.07 20.90 -36.34
CA ILE A 232 1.58 22.25 -36.04
C ILE A 232 3.11 22.30 -36.18
N ILE A 233 3.80 21.28 -35.68
CA ILE A 233 5.26 21.20 -35.81
C ILE A 233 5.67 20.93 -37.27
N ALA A 234 4.95 20.07 -37.98
CA ALA A 234 5.24 19.74 -39.37
C ALA A 234 5.12 20.96 -40.32
N ASP A 235 4.24 21.91 -40.01
CA ASP A 235 4.07 23.13 -40.81
C ASP A 235 5.22 24.12 -40.72
N VAL A 236 5.88 24.19 -39.56
CA VAL A 236 6.84 25.25 -39.29
C VAL A 236 8.27 24.73 -39.31
N VAL A 237 8.48 23.46 -38.94
CA VAL A 237 9.81 22.85 -38.86
C VAL A 237 10.18 22.19 -40.19
N PRO A 238 11.32 22.57 -40.81
CA PRO A 238 11.86 21.93 -42.01
C PRO A 238 12.10 20.42 -41.80
N GLU A 239 12.03 19.64 -42.88
CA GLU A 239 12.07 18.18 -42.83
C GLU A 239 13.33 17.64 -42.14
N GLU A 240 14.47 18.29 -42.36
CA GLU A 240 15.77 18.01 -41.74
C GLU A 240 15.79 18.08 -40.20
N HIS A 241 14.90 18.87 -39.59
CA HIS A 241 14.86 19.08 -38.15
C HIS A 241 13.59 18.55 -37.48
N ARG A 242 12.60 18.14 -38.28
CA ARG A 242 11.27 17.73 -37.82
C ARG A 242 11.33 16.51 -36.88
N ALA A 243 12.13 15.50 -37.22
CA ALA A 243 12.29 14.31 -36.40
C ALA A 243 12.90 14.61 -35.02
N ALA A 244 13.89 15.51 -34.96
CA ALA A 244 14.52 15.92 -33.71
C ALA A 244 13.52 16.62 -32.77
N THR A 245 12.68 17.51 -33.32
CA THR A 245 11.62 18.18 -32.54
C THR A 245 10.56 17.20 -32.03
N PHE A 246 10.17 16.20 -32.82
CA PHE A 246 9.26 15.14 -32.34
C PHE A 246 9.85 14.33 -31.19
N PHE A 247 11.15 14.02 -31.23
CA PHE A 247 11.83 13.38 -30.13
C PHE A 247 11.88 14.26 -28.88
N GLN A 248 12.08 15.57 -29.03
CA GLN A 248 12.04 16.50 -27.89
C GLN A 248 10.67 16.56 -27.23
N ILE A 249 9.60 16.56 -28.01
CA ILE A 249 8.22 16.50 -27.49
C ILE A 249 7.99 15.19 -26.72
N THR A 250 8.44 14.07 -27.28
CA THR A 250 8.36 12.76 -26.61
C THR A 250 9.23 12.71 -25.34
N ALA A 251 10.39 13.38 -25.32
CA ALA A 251 11.20 13.50 -24.12
C ALA A 251 10.50 14.34 -23.04
N ALA A 252 9.77 15.39 -23.42
CA ALA A 252 9.03 16.23 -22.50
C ALA A 252 7.91 15.44 -21.78
N THR A 253 7.19 14.56 -22.49
CA THR A 253 6.17 13.69 -21.86
C THR A 253 6.79 12.73 -20.85
N LEU A 254 7.97 12.15 -21.15
CA LEU A 254 8.69 11.28 -20.22
C LEU A 254 9.20 12.04 -18.99
N LEU A 255 9.71 13.26 -19.18
CA LEU A 255 10.18 14.12 -18.09
C LEU A 255 9.05 14.56 -17.16
N ALA A 256 7.84 14.75 -17.68
CA ALA A 256 6.67 15.10 -16.90
C ALA A 256 6.38 14.09 -15.77
N THR A 257 6.67 12.80 -15.98
CA THR A 257 6.45 11.75 -14.97
C THR A 257 7.27 11.97 -13.69
N PHE A 258 8.49 12.50 -13.82
CA PHE A 258 9.37 12.79 -12.68
C PHE A 258 8.89 13.99 -11.85
N GLY A 259 8.09 14.88 -12.43
CA GLY A 259 7.45 15.98 -11.70
C GLY A 259 6.10 15.58 -11.11
N GLY A 260 5.21 15.04 -11.94
CA GLY A 260 3.82 14.76 -11.57
C GLY A 260 3.66 13.71 -10.48
N VAL A 261 4.38 12.59 -10.58
CA VAL A 261 4.21 11.44 -9.67
C VAL A 261 4.74 11.71 -8.25
N PRO A 262 5.99 12.19 -8.05
CA PRO A 262 6.48 12.50 -6.71
C PRO A 262 5.67 13.61 -6.02
N LEU A 263 5.24 14.62 -6.80
CA LEU A 263 4.38 15.69 -6.29
C LEU A 263 3.02 15.13 -5.82
N ALA A 264 2.40 14.24 -6.60
CA ALA A 264 1.18 13.55 -6.20
C ALA A 264 1.36 12.76 -4.90
N TRP A 265 2.41 11.93 -4.81
CA TRP A 265 2.70 11.14 -3.61
C TRP A 265 2.84 11.99 -2.36
N TRP A 266 3.54 13.13 -2.46
CA TRP A 266 3.74 14.04 -1.34
C TRP A 266 2.42 14.69 -0.89
N LEU A 267 1.59 15.13 -1.84
CA LEU A 267 0.32 15.79 -1.55
C LEU A 267 -0.75 14.81 -1.04
N MET A 268 -0.77 13.57 -1.54
CA MET A 268 -1.70 12.51 -1.10
C MET A 268 -1.54 12.16 0.38
N LYS A 269 -0.37 12.40 1.00
CA LYS A 269 -0.17 12.21 2.44
C LYS A 269 -1.03 13.16 3.29
N ARG A 270 -1.40 14.32 2.75
CA ARG A 270 -2.27 15.29 3.44
C ARG A 270 -3.73 15.09 3.05
N ASN A 271 -4.03 15.13 1.76
CA ASN A 271 -5.39 14.96 1.24
C ASN A 271 -5.33 14.56 -0.24
N VAL A 272 -6.12 13.56 -0.62
CA VAL A 272 -6.18 13.02 -1.99
C VAL A 272 -6.77 14.03 -3.01
N TRP A 273 -7.55 15.01 -2.56
CA TRP A 273 -8.16 16.03 -3.43
C TRP A 273 -7.21 17.17 -3.83
N ILE A 274 -6.18 17.45 -3.04
CA ILE A 274 -5.19 18.50 -3.35
C ILE A 274 -4.48 18.25 -4.69
N PRO A 275 -3.88 17.07 -4.95
CA PRO A 275 -3.23 16.82 -6.23
C PRO A 275 -4.21 16.84 -7.41
N MET A 276 -5.49 16.48 -7.18
CA MET A 276 -6.53 16.57 -8.21
C MET A 276 -6.86 18.02 -8.60
N LEU A 277 -6.98 18.92 -7.62
CA LEU A 277 -7.23 20.34 -7.88
C LEU A 277 -6.03 21.01 -8.57
N ILE A 278 -4.81 20.67 -8.13
CA ILE A 278 -3.60 21.18 -8.76
C ILE A 278 -3.49 20.63 -10.19
N SER A 279 -3.88 19.38 -10.45
CA SER A 279 -3.94 18.80 -11.81
C SER A 279 -4.83 19.61 -12.74
N LEU A 280 -6.01 20.01 -12.26
CA LEU A 280 -6.93 20.86 -13.01
C LEU A 280 -6.30 22.23 -13.34
N VAL A 281 -5.52 22.82 -12.42
CA VAL A 281 -4.78 24.06 -12.66
C VAL A 281 -3.68 23.89 -13.71
N PHE A 282 -2.94 22.77 -13.69
CA PHE A 282 -1.96 22.44 -14.73
C PHE A 282 -2.64 22.30 -16.11
N MET A 283 -3.76 21.57 -16.19
CA MET A 283 -4.52 21.42 -17.43
C MET A 283 -5.05 22.76 -17.97
N LEU A 284 -5.61 23.61 -17.12
CA LEU A 284 -6.11 24.94 -17.51
C LEU A 284 -4.97 25.87 -17.95
N SER A 285 -3.86 25.90 -17.22
CA SER A 285 -2.71 26.75 -17.57
C SER A 285 -2.04 26.32 -18.87
N GLY A 286 -1.91 25.01 -19.12
CA GLY A 286 -1.43 24.47 -20.40
C GLY A 286 -2.37 24.82 -21.56
N SER A 287 -3.69 24.75 -21.33
CA SER A 287 -4.70 25.17 -22.31
C SER A 287 -4.59 26.67 -22.64
N LEU A 288 -4.42 27.53 -21.63
CA LEU A 288 -4.22 28.96 -21.85
C LEU A 288 -2.92 29.27 -22.60
N LEU A 289 -1.85 28.51 -22.34
CA LEU A 289 -0.57 28.70 -23.02
C LEU A 289 -0.68 28.46 -24.54
N VAL A 290 -1.55 27.54 -24.99
CA VAL A 290 -1.82 27.30 -26.42
C VAL A 290 -2.36 28.54 -27.13
N LEU A 291 -3.06 29.45 -26.44
CA LEU A 291 -3.52 30.70 -27.06
C LEU A 291 -2.38 31.63 -27.50
N THR A 292 -1.19 31.46 -26.89
CA THR A 292 0.02 32.21 -27.26
C THR A 292 0.71 31.66 -28.51
N LEU A 293 0.31 30.48 -29.00
CA LEU A 293 0.81 29.94 -30.26
C LEU A 293 0.39 30.87 -31.42
N PRO A 294 1.30 31.15 -32.37
CA PRO A 294 0.92 31.76 -33.64
C PRO A 294 0.14 30.75 -34.50
N GLU A 295 -0.74 31.23 -35.37
CA GLU A 295 -1.43 30.36 -36.32
C GLU A 295 -0.43 29.86 -37.37
N THR A 296 -0.45 28.55 -37.66
CA THR A 296 0.57 27.89 -38.49
C THR A 296 0.08 27.54 -39.89
N LEU A 297 -1.24 27.53 -40.10
CA LEU A 297 -1.90 27.13 -41.34
C LEU A 297 -1.34 27.81 -42.61
N HIS A 298 -1.00 29.10 -42.54
CA HIS A 298 -0.59 29.90 -43.70
C HIS A 298 0.89 29.76 -44.10
N HIS A 299 1.69 28.98 -43.37
CA HIS A 299 3.15 28.85 -43.59
C HIS A 299 3.55 27.56 -44.31
N ARG A 300 2.55 26.84 -44.85
CA ARG A 300 2.73 25.64 -45.66
C ARG A 300 3.40 25.99 -47.00
N ASP A 301 4.47 25.29 -47.36
CA ASP A 301 5.22 25.56 -48.59
C ASP A 301 4.32 25.46 -49.85
N PRO A 302 4.32 26.49 -50.74
CA PRO A 302 3.56 26.49 -52.00
C PRO A 302 3.98 25.41 -53.00
N SER A 303 5.15 24.79 -52.83
CA SER A 303 5.78 23.83 -53.75
C SER A 303 4.99 22.53 -53.97
N TYR A 304 3.88 22.35 -53.26
CA TYR A 304 3.10 21.12 -53.24
C TYR A 304 1.84 21.17 -54.14
N HIS A 305 1.51 22.34 -54.72
CA HIS A 305 0.50 22.45 -55.77
C HIS A 305 1.14 22.37 -57.16
N ALA A 306 1.61 21.18 -57.53
CA ALA A 306 1.92 20.90 -58.93
C ALA A 306 1.76 19.42 -59.24
N VAL A 307 0.54 18.87 -59.11
CA VAL A 307 -0.08 17.89 -60.04
C VAL A 307 -1.57 17.77 -59.63
N ALA A 308 -2.38 18.77 -59.97
CA ALA A 308 -3.77 18.52 -60.31
C ALA A 308 -3.87 18.83 -61.81
N SER A 309 -4.31 17.85 -62.59
CA SER A 309 -4.26 17.86 -64.05
C SER A 309 -4.90 19.12 -64.69
N PRO A 310 -4.39 19.53 -65.86
CA PRO A 310 -4.89 20.69 -66.59
C PRO A 310 -6.25 20.38 -67.22
N GLY A 311 -7.27 21.16 -66.89
CA GLY A 311 -8.58 21.01 -67.51
C GLY A 311 -9.73 21.53 -66.66
N ALA A 312 -9.71 22.82 -66.32
CA ALA A 312 -10.91 23.56 -65.92
C ALA A 312 -10.63 25.06 -66.12
N GLU A 313 -10.52 25.47 -67.38
CA GLU A 313 -10.85 26.84 -67.75
C GLU A 313 -12.37 27.03 -67.58
N ASN A 314 -12.74 28.25 -67.14
CA ASN A 314 -14.09 28.83 -67.06
C ASN A 314 -14.90 28.49 -65.80
N ASP A 315 -14.89 29.38 -64.80
CA ASP A 315 -15.87 30.47 -64.75
C ASP A 315 -15.57 31.44 -63.59
N GLU A 316 -15.55 32.73 -63.92
CA GLU A 316 -15.42 33.87 -63.01
C GLU A 316 -16.74 34.19 -62.28
N GLU A 317 -16.60 34.90 -61.15
CA GLU A 317 -17.59 35.78 -60.50
C GLU A 317 -18.89 35.20 -59.88
N GLN A 318 -18.99 35.24 -58.54
CA GLN A 318 -19.79 36.26 -57.84
C GLN A 318 -19.74 36.11 -56.31
N SER A 319 -19.47 37.24 -55.65
CA SER A 319 -19.67 37.48 -54.23
C SER A 319 -21.15 37.61 -53.89
N SER A 320 -21.63 36.92 -52.86
CA SER A 320 -22.66 37.45 -51.96
C SER A 320 -22.66 36.70 -50.63
N ASP A 321 -22.46 37.50 -49.60
CA ASP A 321 -22.65 37.25 -48.17
C ASP A 321 -24.09 36.79 -47.91
N GLU A 322 -24.30 35.62 -47.31
CA GLU A 322 -25.51 35.29 -46.55
C GLU A 322 -25.22 34.14 -45.57
N GLY A 323 -25.51 34.38 -44.30
CA GLY A 323 -25.10 33.52 -43.18
C GLY A 323 -25.71 32.12 -43.23
N GLU A 324 -24.89 31.11 -43.49
CA GLU A 324 -25.26 29.71 -43.26
C GLU A 324 -24.96 29.32 -41.81
N THR A 325 -26.02 29.34 -41.00
CA THR A 325 -26.11 28.60 -39.75
C THR A 325 -25.71 27.13 -39.97
N LEU A 326 -24.64 26.70 -39.28
CA LEU A 326 -24.21 25.33 -38.91
C LEU A 326 -25.12 24.16 -39.35
N SER A 327 -25.28 23.95 -40.66
CA SER A 327 -25.95 22.80 -41.26
C SER A 327 -24.91 21.72 -41.52
N PHE A 328 -24.79 20.80 -40.56
CA PHE A 328 -23.98 19.59 -40.66
C PHE A 328 -24.68 18.61 -41.64
N THR A 329 -24.64 18.86 -42.95
CA THR A 329 -25.30 18.03 -43.97
C THR A 329 -24.34 17.48 -45.02
N GLN A 330 -24.79 16.38 -45.64
CA GLN A 330 -24.30 15.51 -46.74
C GLN A 330 -23.01 15.86 -47.51
N LYS A 331 -22.71 17.14 -47.73
CA LYS A 331 -21.48 17.64 -48.38
C LYS A 331 -20.22 17.32 -47.57
N ASN A 332 -20.30 17.39 -46.24
CA ASN A 332 -19.19 17.02 -45.35
C ASN A 332 -18.95 15.50 -45.31
N TRP A 333 -20.01 14.67 -45.45
CA TRP A 333 -19.88 13.21 -45.49
C TRP A 333 -19.22 12.73 -46.80
N ARG A 334 -19.40 13.46 -47.91
CA ARG A 334 -18.66 13.20 -49.15
C ARG A 334 -17.17 13.49 -49.01
N ILE A 335 -16.80 14.60 -48.38
CA ILE A 335 -15.39 14.92 -48.06
C ILE A 335 -14.75 13.84 -47.18
N LEU A 336 -15.51 13.27 -46.23
CA LEU A 336 -15.05 12.14 -45.41
C LEU A 336 -14.77 10.88 -46.25
N LEU A 337 -15.70 10.54 -47.16
CA LEU A 337 -15.54 9.40 -48.06
C LEU A 337 -14.38 9.62 -49.04
N ASP A 338 -14.23 10.83 -49.58
CA ASP A 338 -13.14 11.20 -50.49
C ASP A 338 -11.77 11.12 -49.78
N MET A 339 -11.65 11.59 -48.52
CA MET A 339 -10.42 11.44 -47.72
C MET A 339 -10.07 9.96 -47.43
N PHE A 340 -11.08 9.11 -47.17
CA PHE A 340 -10.88 7.68 -46.98
C PHE A 340 -10.49 6.99 -48.29
N GLU A 341 -11.09 7.41 -49.41
CA GLU A 341 -10.81 6.90 -50.74
C GLU A 341 -9.40 7.29 -51.22
N GLU A 342 -8.93 8.50 -50.91
CA GLU A 342 -7.56 8.94 -51.15
C GLU A 342 -6.53 8.28 -50.22
N SER A 343 -6.94 7.78 -49.06
CA SER A 343 -6.09 7.02 -48.12
C SER A 343 -6.08 5.52 -48.40
N ARG A 344 -6.75 5.07 -49.47
CA ARG A 344 -6.88 3.66 -49.86
C ARG A 344 -5.53 2.98 -50.11
N PHE A 345 -4.50 3.74 -50.47
CA PHE A 345 -3.14 3.22 -50.69
C PHE A 345 -2.60 2.45 -49.47
N VAL A 346 -2.99 2.85 -48.25
CA VAL A 346 -2.59 2.20 -46.99
C VAL A 346 -3.13 0.78 -46.89
N PHE A 347 -4.34 0.54 -47.40
CA PHE A 347 -5.02 -0.75 -47.35
C PHE A 347 -4.76 -1.61 -48.60
N THR A 348 -4.33 -1.02 -49.71
CA THR A 348 -4.02 -1.77 -50.95
C THR A 348 -2.62 -2.35 -50.95
N HIS A 349 -1.64 -1.66 -50.36
CA HIS A 349 -0.27 -2.19 -50.27
C HIS A 349 -0.14 -3.13 -49.06
N PRO A 350 0.16 -4.43 -49.26
CA PRO A 350 0.14 -5.42 -48.19
C PRO A 350 1.17 -5.10 -47.08
N LYS A 351 2.33 -4.55 -47.45
CA LYS A 351 3.38 -4.16 -46.49
C LYS A 351 2.94 -3.00 -45.58
N ILE A 352 2.37 -1.94 -46.17
CA ILE A 352 1.89 -0.76 -45.45
C ILE A 352 0.69 -1.14 -44.57
N CYS A 353 -0.20 -1.99 -45.07
CA CYS A 353 -1.35 -2.48 -44.31
C CYS A 353 -0.92 -3.27 -43.06
N ILE A 354 0.00 -4.23 -43.21
CA ILE A 354 0.55 -4.99 -42.08
C ILE A 354 1.21 -4.07 -41.04
N LEU A 355 2.03 -3.12 -41.48
CA LEU A 355 2.70 -2.16 -40.59
C LEU A 355 1.70 -1.19 -39.93
N SER A 356 0.56 -0.91 -40.56
CA SER A 356 -0.49 -0.07 -39.97
C SER A 356 -1.28 -0.80 -38.89
N ILE A 357 -1.55 -2.10 -39.07
CA ILE A 357 -2.22 -2.96 -38.08
C ILE A 357 -1.43 -3.01 -36.77
N VAL A 358 -0.10 -2.85 -36.82
CA VAL A 358 0.76 -2.77 -35.64
C VAL A 358 0.31 -1.72 -34.61
N PHE A 359 -0.20 -0.60 -35.11
CA PHE A 359 -0.63 0.53 -34.27
C PHE A 359 -1.89 0.25 -33.45
N LEU A 360 -2.62 -0.85 -33.71
CA LEU A 360 -3.69 -1.32 -32.81
C LEU A 360 -3.19 -1.61 -31.38
N THR A 361 -1.89 -1.84 -31.20
CA THR A 361 -1.30 -2.14 -29.89
C THR A 361 -0.66 -0.92 -29.21
N GLN A 362 -0.62 0.25 -29.87
CA GLN A 362 0.09 1.42 -29.35
C GLN A 362 -0.50 1.93 -28.02
N SER A 363 -1.83 1.97 -27.89
CA SER A 363 -2.50 2.43 -26.67
C SER A 363 -2.39 1.47 -25.48
N ILE A 364 -2.04 0.19 -25.70
CA ILE A 364 -2.00 -0.84 -24.63
C ILE A 364 -1.09 -0.41 -23.49
N HIS A 365 0.06 0.22 -23.77
CA HIS A 365 0.98 0.67 -22.72
C HIS A 365 0.34 1.68 -21.74
N GLY A 366 -0.41 2.66 -22.26
CA GLY A 366 -1.10 3.64 -21.41
C GLY A 366 -2.15 2.98 -20.51
N TYR A 367 -2.79 1.90 -20.98
CA TYR A 367 -3.78 1.16 -20.20
C TYR A 367 -3.18 0.16 -19.21
N ILE A 368 -1.96 -0.32 -19.43
CA ILE A 368 -1.24 -1.18 -18.48
C ILE A 368 -1.02 -0.45 -17.15
N ASN A 369 -0.71 0.85 -17.18
CA ASN A 369 -0.33 1.62 -15.98
C ASN A 369 -1.39 1.57 -14.85
N PRO A 370 -2.68 1.87 -15.08
CA PRO A 370 -3.72 1.71 -14.06
C PRO A 370 -3.81 0.30 -13.43
N PHE A 371 -3.67 -0.76 -14.25
CA PHE A 371 -3.71 -2.14 -13.76
C PHE A 371 -2.44 -2.52 -13.01
N LEU A 372 -1.29 -1.97 -13.40
CA LEU A 372 -0.02 -2.13 -12.69
C LEU A 372 -0.09 -1.55 -11.28
N LEU A 373 -0.65 -0.34 -11.13
CA LEU A 373 -0.89 0.27 -9.81
C LEU A 373 -1.81 -0.61 -8.94
N GLN A 374 -2.89 -1.12 -9.55
CA GLN A 374 -3.88 -1.94 -8.87
C GLN A 374 -3.31 -3.29 -8.41
N LEU A 375 -2.54 -3.94 -9.29
CA LEU A 375 -1.87 -5.20 -9.00
C LEU A 375 -0.82 -5.02 -7.90
N ALA A 376 0.04 -4.01 -8.00
CA ALA A 376 1.06 -3.71 -7.00
C ALA A 376 0.42 -3.43 -5.63
N SER A 377 -0.65 -2.63 -5.59
CA SER A 377 -1.32 -2.32 -4.34
C SER A 377 -2.00 -3.53 -3.69
N LYS A 378 -2.60 -4.41 -4.50
CA LYS A 378 -3.27 -5.62 -4.01
C LYS A 378 -2.30 -6.73 -3.58
N ARG A 379 -1.21 -6.95 -4.33
CA ARG A 379 -0.31 -8.10 -4.15
C ARG A 379 0.94 -7.79 -3.34
N LEU A 380 1.49 -6.58 -3.49
CA LEU A 380 2.69 -6.16 -2.76
C LEU A 380 2.34 -5.40 -1.48
N HIS A 381 1.05 -5.18 -1.20
CA HIS A 381 0.56 -4.37 -0.09
C HIS A 381 1.13 -2.94 -0.08
N TRP A 382 1.51 -2.42 -1.25
CA TRP A 382 1.95 -1.03 -1.40
C TRP A 382 0.75 -0.10 -1.38
N LYS A 383 0.88 1.07 -0.78
CA LYS A 383 -0.14 2.12 -0.93
C LYS A 383 -0.22 2.54 -2.39
N LEU A 384 -1.40 2.89 -2.90
CA LEU A 384 -1.57 3.36 -4.28
C LEU A 384 -0.64 4.56 -4.61
N SER A 385 -0.34 5.41 -3.63
CA SER A 385 0.63 6.50 -3.76
C SER A 385 2.07 6.00 -3.92
N GLU A 386 2.45 4.89 -3.30
CA GLU A 386 3.79 4.27 -3.42
C GLU A 386 3.92 3.45 -4.71
N ALA A 387 2.86 2.75 -5.12
CA ALA A 387 2.81 2.02 -6.38
C ALA A 387 3.00 2.93 -7.62
N SER A 388 2.61 4.21 -7.50
CA SER A 388 2.76 5.20 -8.58
C SER A 388 4.21 5.38 -9.06
N PHE A 389 5.21 5.06 -8.23
CA PHE A 389 6.62 5.12 -8.59
C PHE A 389 7.06 4.11 -9.66
N LEU A 390 6.23 3.13 -10.01
CA LEU A 390 6.50 2.26 -11.16
C LEU A 390 6.41 3.01 -12.50
N ILE A 391 5.65 4.10 -12.58
CA ILE A 391 5.45 4.89 -13.81
C ILE A 391 6.72 5.70 -14.18
N PRO A 392 7.35 6.45 -13.26
CA PRO A 392 8.64 7.11 -13.55
C PRO A 392 9.77 6.12 -13.82
N LEU A 393 9.77 4.93 -13.17
CA LEU A 393 10.74 3.87 -13.47
C LEU A 393 10.66 3.42 -14.94
N ALA A 394 9.44 3.17 -15.42
CA ALA A 394 9.20 2.84 -16.81
C ALA A 394 9.65 3.97 -17.75
N SER A 395 9.33 5.21 -17.39
CA SER A 395 9.63 6.40 -18.19
C SER A 395 11.13 6.70 -18.26
N GLY A 396 11.88 6.54 -17.16
CA GLY A 396 13.33 6.65 -17.14
C GLY A 396 14.04 5.58 -17.96
N THR A 397 13.50 4.35 -17.93
CA THR A 397 13.98 3.26 -18.79
C THR A 397 13.72 3.57 -20.27
N ASN A 398 12.52 4.04 -20.62
CA ASN A 398 12.18 4.42 -21.99
C ASN A 398 13.02 5.62 -22.48
N PHE A 399 13.27 6.62 -21.62
CA PHE A 399 14.17 7.72 -21.95
C PHE A 399 15.59 7.21 -22.24
N THR A 400 16.09 6.30 -21.41
CA THR A 400 17.40 5.64 -21.62
C THR A 400 17.43 4.83 -22.92
N LEU A 401 16.33 4.13 -23.23
CA LEU A 401 16.16 3.41 -24.49
C LEU A 401 16.30 4.36 -25.69
N LEU A 402 15.57 5.47 -25.69
CA LEU A 402 15.56 6.44 -26.80
C LEU A 402 16.90 7.17 -26.97
N VAL A 403 17.55 7.58 -25.87
CA VAL A 403 18.75 8.43 -25.92
C VAL A 403 20.05 7.63 -26.05
N VAL A 404 20.12 6.46 -25.43
CA VAL A 404 21.38 5.70 -25.30
C VAL A 404 21.31 4.39 -26.08
N ILE A 405 20.32 3.55 -25.80
CA ILE A 405 20.28 2.17 -26.31
C ILE A 405 19.98 2.14 -27.81
N LEU A 406 18.94 2.84 -28.28
CA LEU A 406 18.60 2.88 -29.70
C LEU A 406 19.79 3.40 -30.51
N PRO A 407 20.37 4.59 -30.26
CA PRO A 407 21.54 5.04 -31.02
C PRO A 407 22.74 4.08 -30.98
N ALA A 408 23.01 3.43 -29.83
CA ALA A 408 24.06 2.43 -29.73
C ALA A 408 23.77 1.18 -30.58
N THR A 409 22.52 0.71 -30.59
CA THR A 409 22.09 -0.42 -31.43
C THR A 409 22.18 -0.08 -32.92
N TYR A 410 21.74 1.11 -33.35
CA TYR A 410 21.89 1.56 -34.74
C TYR A 410 23.37 1.70 -35.15
N ALA A 411 24.24 2.17 -34.26
CA ALA A 411 25.69 2.26 -34.49
C ALA A 411 26.39 0.88 -34.50
N PHE A 412 25.87 -0.09 -33.77
CA PHE A 412 26.33 -1.47 -33.84
C PHE A 412 25.88 -2.13 -35.15
N LEU A 413 24.61 -1.96 -35.52
CA LEU A 413 24.03 -2.49 -36.75
C LEU A 413 24.61 -1.85 -38.01
N SER A 414 25.08 -0.60 -37.94
CA SER A 414 25.75 0.06 -39.07
C SER A 414 27.09 -0.61 -39.41
N LYS A 415 27.76 -1.27 -38.47
CA LYS A 415 28.98 -2.07 -38.77
C LYS A 415 28.72 -3.20 -39.76
N PHE A 416 27.48 -3.69 -39.82
CA PHE A 416 27.06 -4.76 -40.73
C PHE A 416 26.59 -4.24 -42.09
N HIS A 417 26.75 -2.94 -42.39
CA HIS A 417 26.36 -2.32 -43.66
C HIS A 417 24.90 -2.57 -44.08
N LEU A 418 24.01 -2.71 -43.10
CA LEU A 418 22.57 -2.93 -43.32
C LEU A 418 21.87 -1.63 -43.73
N GLN A 419 20.83 -1.74 -44.56
CA GLN A 419 19.96 -0.61 -44.92
C GLN A 419 19.18 -0.08 -43.71
N PRO A 420 18.86 1.23 -43.63
CA PRO A 420 18.09 1.82 -42.53
C PRO A 420 16.76 1.12 -42.26
N ALA A 421 15.98 0.82 -43.30
CA ALA A 421 14.70 0.12 -43.18
C ALA A 421 14.83 -1.30 -42.59
N VAL A 422 15.91 -2.01 -42.91
CA VAL A 422 16.22 -3.34 -42.34
C VAL A 422 16.58 -3.23 -40.86
N LYS A 423 17.29 -2.16 -40.47
CA LYS A 423 17.60 -1.87 -39.05
C LYS A 423 16.32 -1.59 -38.26
N ASP A 424 15.43 -0.75 -38.80
CA ASP A 424 14.14 -0.43 -38.18
C ASP A 424 13.28 -1.69 -37.97
N LEU A 425 13.24 -2.59 -38.95
CA LEU A 425 12.53 -3.87 -38.84
C LEU A 425 13.15 -4.79 -37.79
N LEU A 426 14.49 -4.87 -37.71
CA LEU A 426 15.18 -5.71 -36.74
C LEU A 426 14.99 -5.19 -35.30
N VAL A 427 15.10 -3.88 -35.12
CA VAL A 427 14.81 -3.20 -33.84
C VAL A 427 13.34 -3.41 -33.45
N GLY A 428 12.42 -3.31 -34.41
CA GLY A 428 11.00 -3.60 -34.21
C GLY A 428 10.75 -5.03 -33.72
N ARG A 429 11.30 -6.04 -34.40
CA ARG A 429 11.19 -7.46 -34.01
C ARG A 429 11.75 -7.74 -32.61
N GLY A 430 12.94 -7.20 -32.30
CA GLY A 430 13.53 -7.32 -30.97
C GLY A 430 12.66 -6.67 -29.89
N SER A 431 12.10 -5.50 -30.18
CA SER A 431 11.23 -4.77 -29.27
C SER A 431 9.93 -5.53 -28.96
N VAL A 432 9.31 -6.19 -29.94
CA VAL A 432 8.13 -7.05 -29.72
C VAL A 432 8.44 -8.20 -28.77
N ILE A 433 9.58 -8.86 -28.92
CA ILE A 433 10.00 -9.94 -28.01
C ILE A 433 10.09 -9.41 -26.58
N LEU A 434 10.71 -8.25 -26.38
CA LEU A 434 10.81 -7.61 -25.08
C LEU A 434 9.44 -7.23 -24.51
N LEU A 435 8.51 -6.71 -25.33
CA LEU A 435 7.14 -6.43 -24.90
C LEU A 435 6.41 -7.70 -24.41
N VAL A 436 6.51 -8.80 -25.16
CA VAL A 436 5.89 -10.08 -24.79
C VAL A 436 6.51 -10.65 -23.52
N LEU A 437 7.84 -10.65 -23.41
CA LEU A 437 8.55 -11.12 -22.22
C LEU A 437 8.24 -10.27 -20.98
N GLY A 438 8.15 -8.94 -21.13
CA GLY A 438 7.77 -8.04 -20.04
C GLY A 438 6.33 -8.30 -19.55
N CYS A 439 5.38 -8.46 -20.47
CA CYS A 439 3.99 -8.81 -20.14
C CYS A 439 3.87 -10.19 -19.46
N LEU A 440 4.59 -11.21 -19.96
CA LEU A 440 4.64 -12.53 -19.34
C LEU A 440 5.30 -12.49 -17.96
N GLY A 441 6.38 -11.72 -17.79
CA GLY A 441 7.04 -11.51 -16.50
C GLY A 441 6.09 -10.90 -15.47
N MET A 442 5.32 -9.87 -15.85
CA MET A 442 4.29 -9.27 -14.98
C MET A 442 3.16 -10.25 -14.65
N ALA A 443 2.74 -11.09 -15.60
CA ALA A 443 1.73 -12.11 -15.34
C ALA A 443 2.23 -13.21 -14.39
N LEU A 444 3.46 -13.70 -14.59
CA LEU A 444 4.09 -14.73 -13.77
C LEU A 444 4.43 -14.26 -12.36
N ALA A 445 4.69 -12.95 -12.19
CA ALA A 445 4.86 -12.34 -10.87
C ALA A 445 3.62 -12.45 -9.97
N THR A 446 2.51 -12.97 -10.48
CA THR A 446 1.28 -13.18 -9.71
C THR A 446 1.10 -14.62 -9.20
N VAL A 447 2.04 -15.54 -9.49
CA VAL A 447 1.99 -16.94 -9.06
C VAL A 447 2.54 -17.08 -7.61
N PRO A 448 1.74 -17.52 -6.61
CA PRO A 448 2.10 -17.53 -5.18
C PRO A 448 3.31 -18.37 -4.74
N SER A 449 3.93 -19.16 -5.62
CA SER A 449 5.02 -20.09 -5.30
C SER A 449 6.42 -19.48 -5.29
N LEU A 450 6.56 -18.18 -5.53
CA LEU A 450 7.83 -17.44 -5.48
C LEU A 450 7.88 -16.58 -4.20
N PHE A 451 9.06 -16.22 -3.70
CA PHE A 451 9.19 -15.47 -2.42
C PHE A 451 8.79 -13.99 -2.55
N VAL A 452 8.37 -13.33 -1.46
CA VAL A 452 7.94 -11.90 -1.43
C VAL A 452 8.99 -10.94 -2.00
N ILE A 453 10.27 -11.19 -1.70
CA ILE A 453 11.41 -10.43 -2.25
C ILE A 453 11.57 -10.66 -3.76
N TYR A 454 11.21 -11.85 -4.24
CA TYR A 454 11.25 -12.17 -5.66
C TYR A 454 10.16 -11.44 -6.43
N TYR A 455 8.96 -11.22 -5.86
CA TYR A 455 7.89 -10.50 -6.58
C TYR A 455 8.17 -9.02 -6.77
N THR A 456 8.67 -8.32 -5.74
CA THR A 456 9.01 -6.90 -5.87
C THR A 456 10.12 -6.70 -6.90
N ARG A 457 11.15 -7.56 -6.86
CA ARG A 457 12.22 -7.59 -7.86
C ARG A 457 11.69 -7.95 -9.25
N LEU A 458 10.90 -9.00 -9.39
CA LEU A 458 10.38 -9.47 -10.68
C LEU A 458 9.42 -8.45 -11.32
N ILE A 459 8.55 -7.77 -10.55
CA ILE A 459 7.67 -6.73 -11.09
C ILE A 459 8.50 -5.52 -11.57
N SER A 460 9.51 -5.11 -10.82
CA SER A 460 10.40 -4.01 -11.24
C SER A 460 11.23 -4.38 -12.48
N GLU A 461 11.79 -5.59 -12.54
CA GLU A 461 12.54 -6.10 -13.69
C GLU A 461 11.63 -6.28 -14.91
N ALA A 462 10.42 -6.82 -14.74
CA ALA A 462 9.44 -6.96 -15.82
C ALA A 462 8.96 -5.60 -16.34
N THR A 463 8.83 -4.60 -15.47
CA THR A 463 8.51 -3.21 -15.86
C THR A 463 9.64 -2.61 -16.71
N VAL A 464 10.90 -2.86 -16.34
CA VAL A 464 12.07 -2.45 -17.14
C VAL A 464 12.08 -3.15 -18.50
N ILE A 465 11.88 -4.47 -18.53
CA ILE A 465 11.85 -5.25 -19.78
C ILE A 465 10.72 -4.77 -20.71
N LEU A 466 9.53 -4.54 -20.16
CA LEU A 466 8.41 -3.97 -20.91
C LEU A 466 8.77 -2.59 -21.49
N SER A 467 9.41 -1.74 -20.69
CA SER A 467 9.79 -0.38 -21.09
C SER A 467 10.86 -0.36 -22.17
N LEU A 468 11.81 -1.31 -22.15
CA LEU A 468 12.79 -1.50 -23.24
C LEU A 468 12.12 -1.92 -24.55
N GLY A 469 10.97 -2.58 -24.49
CA GLY A 469 10.17 -2.94 -25.66
C GLY A 469 9.40 -1.77 -26.30
N MET A 470 9.33 -0.60 -25.65
CA MET A 470 8.56 0.55 -26.13
C MET A 470 9.14 1.20 -27.40
N GLY A 471 10.37 0.85 -27.79
CA GLY A 471 11.00 1.25 -29.06
C GLY A 471 10.31 0.68 -30.31
N PHE A 472 9.38 -0.26 -30.14
CA PHE A 472 8.63 -0.88 -31.24
C PHE A 472 7.86 0.13 -32.09
N GLN A 473 7.04 1.00 -31.46
CA GLN A 473 6.16 1.91 -32.17
C GLN A 473 6.93 2.99 -32.98
N PRO A 474 7.98 3.64 -32.43
CA PRO A 474 8.83 4.55 -33.21
C PRO A 474 9.54 3.87 -34.38
N ALA A 475 10.07 2.66 -34.19
CA ALA A 475 10.79 1.94 -35.25
C ALA A 475 9.86 1.55 -36.41
N ILE A 476 8.68 1.02 -36.11
CA ILE A 476 7.67 0.71 -37.13
C ILE A 476 7.13 1.97 -37.80
N ARG A 477 6.97 3.08 -37.07
CA ARG A 477 6.58 4.37 -37.64
C ARG A 477 7.62 4.89 -38.64
N SER A 478 8.91 4.80 -38.31
CA SER A 478 10.00 5.16 -39.22
C SER A 478 10.01 4.28 -40.48
N LEU A 479 9.83 2.97 -40.30
CA LEU A 479 9.79 2.01 -41.39
C LEU A 479 8.61 2.24 -42.33
N ILE A 480 7.41 2.48 -41.82
CA ILE A 480 6.22 2.66 -42.67
C ILE A 480 6.29 3.97 -43.45
N THR A 481 6.95 5.01 -42.92
CA THR A 481 7.12 6.28 -43.62
C THR A 481 8.07 6.20 -44.81
N SER A 482 9.02 5.26 -44.84
CA SER A 482 9.93 5.10 -45.99
C SER A 482 9.30 4.39 -47.20
N PHE A 483 8.13 3.77 -47.02
CA PHE A 483 7.33 3.17 -48.10
C PHE A 483 6.35 4.14 -48.76
N VAL A 484 6.25 5.36 -48.24
CA VAL A 484 5.21 6.32 -48.63
C VAL A 484 5.86 7.60 -49.10
N HIS A 485 5.45 8.10 -50.25
CA HIS A 485 5.95 9.37 -50.77
C HIS A 485 5.72 10.50 -49.74
N PRO A 486 6.64 11.48 -49.60
CA PRO A 486 6.49 12.61 -48.68
C PRO A 486 5.12 13.29 -48.79
N SER A 487 4.51 13.21 -49.98
CA SER A 487 3.20 13.79 -50.23
C SER A 487 1.98 13.10 -49.57
N GLN A 488 2.18 11.95 -48.93
CA GLN A 488 1.10 11.15 -48.35
C GLN A 488 1.35 10.78 -46.88
N VAL A 489 2.47 11.22 -46.29
CA VAL A 489 2.87 10.92 -44.90
C VAL A 489 1.86 11.45 -43.88
N SER A 490 1.29 12.64 -44.09
CA SER A 490 0.26 13.20 -43.20
C SER A 490 -1.02 12.36 -43.17
N ARG A 491 -1.44 11.84 -44.34
CA ARG A 491 -2.59 10.93 -44.47
C ARG A 491 -2.33 9.60 -43.77
N LEU A 492 -1.12 9.06 -43.93
CA LEU A 492 -0.68 7.85 -43.24
C LEU A 492 -0.81 8.02 -41.72
N PHE A 493 -0.30 9.12 -41.15
CA PHE A 493 -0.41 9.38 -39.71
C PHE A 493 -1.85 9.51 -39.22
N GLY A 494 -2.76 10.04 -40.05
CA GLY A 494 -4.20 10.00 -39.80
C GLY A 494 -4.73 8.57 -39.65
N VAL A 495 -4.39 7.66 -40.58
CA VAL A 495 -4.78 6.25 -40.50
C VAL A 495 -4.17 5.56 -39.28
N LEU A 496 -2.90 5.82 -38.96
CA LEU A 496 -2.24 5.25 -37.78
C LEU A 496 -2.92 5.68 -36.47
N ALA A 497 -3.38 6.93 -36.38
CA ALA A 497 -4.12 7.44 -35.23
C ALA A 497 -5.51 6.77 -35.08
N VAL A 498 -6.19 6.51 -36.21
CA VAL A 498 -7.44 5.75 -36.22
C VAL A 498 -7.21 4.31 -35.75
N MET A 499 -6.15 3.66 -36.22
CA MET A 499 -5.77 2.31 -35.77
C MET A 499 -5.49 2.30 -34.27
N ASP A 500 -4.72 3.25 -33.74
CA ASP A 500 -4.45 3.37 -32.31
C ASP A 500 -5.76 3.49 -31.49
N THR A 501 -6.71 4.30 -31.97
CA THR A 501 -8.00 4.52 -31.32
C THR A 501 -8.88 3.26 -31.31
N ILE A 502 -8.93 2.52 -32.43
CA ILE A 502 -9.65 1.24 -32.52
C ILE A 502 -9.00 0.21 -31.58
N GLY A 503 -7.67 0.16 -31.58
CA GLY A 503 -6.87 -0.67 -30.69
C GLY A 503 -7.20 -0.42 -29.22
N GLY A 504 -7.34 0.84 -28.82
CA GLY A 504 -7.72 1.20 -27.46
C GLY A 504 -9.14 0.83 -27.08
N MET A 505 -10.09 1.05 -28.00
CA MET A 505 -11.49 0.67 -27.83
C MET A 505 -11.67 -0.84 -27.59
N ILE A 506 -10.83 -1.67 -28.22
CA ILE A 506 -10.86 -3.14 -28.08
C ILE A 506 -10.08 -3.59 -26.84
N SER A 507 -8.86 -3.08 -26.64
CA SER A 507 -7.96 -3.56 -25.59
C SER A 507 -8.45 -3.25 -24.18
N SER A 508 -9.03 -2.07 -23.94
CA SER A 508 -9.47 -1.66 -22.60
C SER A 508 -10.54 -2.55 -21.95
N PRO A 509 -11.69 -2.87 -22.61
CA PRO A 509 -12.69 -3.78 -22.05
C PRO A 509 -12.18 -5.23 -21.95
N LEU A 510 -11.35 -5.68 -22.90
CA LEU A 510 -10.75 -7.02 -22.86
C LEU A 510 -9.79 -7.17 -21.67
N MET A 511 -8.91 -6.19 -21.44
CA MET A 511 -7.95 -6.20 -20.34
C MET A 511 -8.63 -6.06 -18.98
N SER A 512 -9.59 -5.13 -18.83
CA SER A 512 -10.35 -4.95 -17.59
C SER A 512 -11.18 -6.20 -17.24
N GLY A 513 -11.83 -6.81 -18.23
CA GLY A 513 -12.55 -8.08 -18.08
C GLY A 513 -11.64 -9.23 -17.69
N ALA A 514 -10.48 -9.36 -18.35
CA ALA A 514 -9.47 -10.37 -18.04
C ALA A 514 -8.86 -10.17 -16.64
N PHE A 515 -8.63 -8.93 -16.22
CA PHE A 515 -8.18 -8.61 -14.86
C PHE A 515 -9.24 -9.01 -13.83
N SER A 516 -10.48 -8.57 -14.02
CA SER A 516 -11.60 -8.86 -13.10
C SER A 516 -11.87 -10.37 -12.98
N MET A 517 -11.88 -11.09 -14.09
CA MET A 517 -12.03 -12.55 -14.10
C MET A 517 -10.80 -13.24 -13.51
N GLY A 518 -9.60 -12.72 -13.79
CA GLY A 518 -8.34 -13.19 -13.26
C GLY A 518 -8.28 -13.11 -11.73
N LEU A 519 -8.76 -12.01 -11.16
CA LEU A 519 -8.87 -11.83 -9.72
C LEU A 519 -9.82 -12.87 -9.11
N LYS A 520 -10.99 -13.13 -9.72
CA LYS A 520 -11.95 -14.14 -9.24
C LYS A 520 -11.42 -15.57 -9.27
N LYS A 521 -10.61 -15.92 -10.28
CA LYS A 521 -10.06 -17.29 -10.45
C LYS A 521 -8.84 -17.55 -9.56
N GLY A 522 -8.11 -16.51 -9.16
CA GLY A 522 -6.90 -16.64 -8.34
C GLY A 522 -5.71 -17.30 -9.05
N GLY A 523 -4.58 -17.40 -8.34
CA GLY A 523 -3.34 -17.99 -8.86
C GLY A 523 -2.77 -17.27 -10.09
N MET A 524 -2.24 -18.05 -11.05
CA MET A 524 -1.61 -17.56 -12.29
C MET A 524 -2.55 -16.71 -13.17
N TRP A 525 -3.87 -16.85 -13.01
CA TRP A 525 -4.84 -16.08 -13.76
C TRP A 525 -4.99 -14.63 -13.26
N SER A 526 -4.47 -14.31 -12.08
CA SER A 526 -4.63 -12.96 -11.51
C SER A 526 -3.88 -11.86 -12.24
N GLY A 527 -2.85 -12.21 -13.03
CA GLY A 527 -2.20 -11.32 -14.01
C GLY A 527 -2.91 -11.24 -15.37
N GLY A 528 -4.21 -11.58 -15.46
CA GLY A 528 -4.93 -11.75 -16.73
C GLY A 528 -4.86 -10.58 -17.72
N ALA A 529 -4.85 -9.33 -17.23
CA ALA A 529 -4.72 -8.14 -18.10
C ALA A 529 -3.39 -8.14 -18.87
N PHE A 530 -2.29 -8.53 -18.20
CA PHE A 530 -0.95 -8.57 -18.76
C PHE A 530 -0.78 -9.75 -19.74
N LEU A 531 -1.47 -10.88 -19.49
CA LEU A 531 -1.53 -11.98 -20.45
C LEU A 531 -2.23 -11.56 -21.74
N VAL A 532 -3.37 -10.88 -21.64
CA VAL A 532 -4.08 -10.34 -22.82
C VAL A 532 -3.21 -9.35 -23.58
N ALA A 533 -2.51 -8.45 -22.87
CA ALA A 533 -1.57 -7.52 -23.49
C ALA A 533 -0.42 -8.25 -24.21
N GLY A 534 0.17 -9.28 -23.59
CA GLY A 534 1.22 -10.10 -24.20
C GLY A 534 0.75 -10.84 -25.45
N ILE A 535 -0.46 -11.42 -25.41
CA ILE A 535 -1.09 -12.06 -26.58
C ILE A 535 -1.34 -11.04 -27.69
N ALA A 536 -1.84 -9.85 -27.36
CA ALA A 536 -2.08 -8.79 -28.34
C ALA A 536 -0.78 -8.33 -29.03
N TYR A 537 0.28 -8.05 -28.26
CA TYR A 537 1.59 -7.71 -28.83
C TYR A 537 2.16 -8.84 -29.70
N GLY A 538 2.01 -10.10 -29.27
CA GLY A 538 2.45 -11.26 -30.04
C GLY A 538 1.68 -11.41 -31.36
N LEU A 539 0.35 -11.42 -31.33
CA LEU A 539 -0.51 -11.58 -32.51
C LEU A 539 -0.25 -10.50 -33.57
N VAL A 540 -0.15 -9.26 -33.13
CA VAL A 540 0.06 -8.10 -34.01
C VAL A 540 1.53 -7.99 -34.46
N GLY A 541 2.46 -8.50 -33.66
CA GLY A 541 3.88 -8.56 -34.00
C GLY A 541 4.21 -9.66 -35.02
N ILE A 542 3.61 -10.85 -34.95
CA ILE A 542 3.91 -12.01 -35.81
C ILE A 542 4.01 -11.67 -37.30
N PRO A 543 3.08 -10.89 -37.90
CA PRO A 543 3.19 -10.48 -39.30
C PRO A 543 4.51 -9.80 -39.68
N THR A 544 5.17 -9.10 -38.74
CA THR A 544 6.45 -8.43 -38.99
C THR A 544 7.59 -9.40 -39.26
N TRP A 545 7.49 -10.68 -38.88
CA TRP A 545 8.47 -11.72 -39.21
C TRP A 545 8.35 -12.22 -40.65
N PHE A 546 7.18 -12.08 -41.27
CA PHE A 546 6.94 -12.46 -42.66
C PHE A 546 7.17 -11.31 -43.65
N LEU A 547 7.44 -10.10 -43.15
CA LEU A 547 7.82 -8.97 -43.98
C LEU A 547 9.30 -9.08 -44.42
N ASP A 548 9.51 -9.00 -45.73
CA ASP A 548 10.82 -8.83 -46.35
C ASP A 548 10.90 -7.42 -46.96
N VAL A 549 12.01 -6.73 -46.72
CA VAL A 549 12.24 -5.34 -47.13
C VAL A 549 13.33 -5.34 -48.18
N LYS A 550 12.95 -5.08 -49.44
CA LYS A 550 13.88 -4.99 -50.55
C LYS A 550 14.16 -3.53 -50.88
N LYS A 551 15.32 -3.27 -51.47
CA LYS A 551 15.74 -1.93 -51.89
C LYS A 551 14.72 -1.27 -52.83
N GLU A 552 14.10 -2.06 -53.70
CA GLU A 552 13.09 -1.63 -54.70
C GLU A 552 11.78 -1.12 -54.09
N ASP A 553 11.51 -1.44 -52.82
CA ASP A 553 10.28 -1.02 -52.14
C ASP A 553 10.39 0.38 -51.52
N ILE A 554 11.60 0.89 -51.35
CA ILE A 554 11.87 2.16 -50.64
C ILE A 554 11.79 3.30 -51.65
N VAL A 555 11.03 4.34 -51.33
CA VAL A 555 11.03 5.57 -52.11
C VAL A 555 12.38 6.26 -51.84
N GLU A 556 13.32 6.17 -52.79
CA GLU A 556 14.59 6.90 -52.73
C GLU A 556 14.29 8.40 -52.87
N ASP A 557 14.43 9.14 -51.78
CA ASP A 557 14.65 10.58 -51.83
C ASP A 557 16.13 10.80 -52.19
N ASP A 558 16.42 11.67 -53.17
CA ASP A 558 17.76 12.18 -53.52
C ASP A 558 18.33 13.10 -52.40
N VAL A 559 18.21 12.68 -51.14
CA VAL A 559 18.79 13.37 -49.98
C VAL A 559 19.94 12.53 -49.45
N GLU A 560 21.10 12.80 -50.03
CA GLU A 560 22.42 12.40 -49.59
C GLU A 560 22.58 12.69 -48.07
N ASP A 561 22.96 11.65 -47.31
CA ASP A 561 23.41 11.68 -45.90
C ASP A 561 22.57 12.51 -44.90
N SER A 562 21.47 11.96 -44.39
CA SER A 562 20.83 12.47 -43.16
C SER A 562 20.44 11.37 -42.17
N MET A 563 21.43 10.64 -41.67
CA MET A 563 21.40 10.19 -40.27
C MET A 563 22.77 10.29 -39.60
N GLN A 564 23.43 11.44 -39.79
CA GLN A 564 24.31 11.94 -38.74
C GLN A 564 23.42 12.70 -37.75
N LEU A 565 23.32 12.18 -36.53
CA LEU A 565 22.73 12.90 -35.40
C LEU A 565 23.57 14.18 -35.18
N HIS A 566 23.18 15.29 -35.79
CA HIS A 566 23.98 16.50 -35.79
C HIS A 566 24.10 17.04 -34.36
N ASN A 567 25.33 17.33 -33.96
CA ASN A 567 25.71 17.86 -32.66
C ASN A 567 24.94 19.17 -32.40
N GLY A 568 24.21 19.26 -31.29
CA GLY A 568 23.50 20.48 -30.93
C GLY A 568 22.94 20.48 -29.51
N VAL A 569 22.77 19.29 -28.93
CA VAL A 569 22.87 19.07 -27.49
C VAL A 569 24.06 18.16 -27.32
N SER A 570 25.09 18.56 -26.56
CA SER A 570 26.23 17.66 -26.38
C SER A 570 25.68 16.34 -25.83
N ARG A 571 25.90 15.25 -26.56
CA ARG A 571 25.51 13.89 -26.14
C ARG A 571 25.97 13.63 -24.72
N LYS A 572 27.09 14.26 -24.32
CA LYS A 572 27.59 14.26 -22.94
C LYS A 572 26.58 14.92 -22.00
N TYR A 573 26.06 16.12 -22.24
CA TYR A 573 25.12 16.77 -21.31
C TYR A 573 23.74 16.13 -21.26
N ALA A 574 23.20 15.60 -22.38
CA ALA A 574 21.93 14.88 -22.35
C ALA A 574 22.06 13.49 -21.68
N ALA A 575 23.15 12.77 -21.96
CA ALA A 575 23.45 11.53 -21.26
C ALA A 575 23.79 11.78 -19.79
N ILE A 576 24.56 12.82 -19.46
CA ILE A 576 24.86 13.21 -18.07
C ILE A 576 23.57 13.63 -17.38
N ALA A 577 22.68 14.43 -17.98
CA ALA A 577 21.42 14.80 -17.34
C ALA A 577 20.50 13.58 -17.13
N GLY A 578 20.42 12.67 -18.11
CA GLY A 578 19.68 11.42 -17.99
C GLY A 578 20.28 10.46 -16.95
N ILE A 579 21.61 10.33 -16.92
CA ILE A 579 22.36 9.53 -15.95
C ILE A 579 22.29 10.16 -14.56
N SER A 580 22.38 11.48 -14.44
CA SER A 580 22.26 12.21 -13.18
C SER A 580 20.84 12.12 -12.64
N LEU A 581 19.81 12.28 -13.47
CA LEU A 581 18.43 12.05 -13.07
C LEU A 581 18.23 10.60 -12.66
N ALA A 582 18.72 9.63 -13.44
CA ALA A 582 18.65 8.20 -13.10
C ALA A 582 19.45 7.85 -11.83
N LEU A 583 20.60 8.48 -11.58
CA LEU A 583 21.43 8.26 -10.39
C LEU A 583 20.85 8.94 -9.14
N ILE A 584 20.31 10.15 -9.27
CA ILE A 584 19.54 10.82 -8.22
C ILE A 584 18.32 9.96 -7.88
N TRP A 585 17.67 9.37 -8.89
CA TRP A 585 16.52 8.50 -8.67
C TRP A 585 16.90 7.14 -8.08
N LEU A 586 17.95 6.49 -8.60
CA LEU A 586 18.54 5.27 -8.03
C LEU A 586 18.91 5.54 -6.56
N TRP A 587 19.55 6.66 -6.25
CA TRP A 587 19.84 7.06 -4.88
C TRP A 587 18.55 7.18 -4.04
N THR A 588 17.48 7.79 -4.54
CA THR A 588 16.20 7.86 -3.79
C THR A 588 15.44 6.54 -3.64
N ILE A 589 15.64 5.55 -4.53
CA ILE A 589 15.11 4.18 -4.35
C ILE A 589 16.00 3.39 -3.36
N PHE A 590 17.31 3.46 -3.54
CA PHE A 590 18.31 2.66 -2.84
C PHE A 590 18.74 3.23 -1.48
N ASP A 591 18.28 4.42 -1.08
CA ASP A 591 18.41 4.94 0.30
C ASP A 591 17.38 4.32 1.28
N ARG A 592 16.73 3.22 0.89
CA ARG A 592 16.20 2.24 1.85
C ARG A 592 17.29 1.19 2.11
N PRO A 593 17.55 0.79 3.36
CA PRO A 593 18.68 -0.07 3.70
C PRO A 593 18.52 -1.45 3.05
N THR A 594 19.11 -1.63 1.88
CA THR A 594 19.28 -2.94 1.24
C THR A 594 20.52 -3.58 1.83
N VAL A 595 20.35 -4.45 2.82
CA VAL A 595 21.40 -5.38 3.23
C VAL A 595 21.51 -6.44 2.14
N LEU A 596 22.55 -6.34 1.31
CA LEU A 596 22.95 -7.42 0.40
C LEU A 596 23.60 -8.55 1.21
N PRO A 597 23.25 -9.83 0.99
CA PRO A 597 23.96 -10.94 1.63
C PRO A 597 25.33 -11.15 0.95
N ASP A 598 26.39 -11.21 1.75
CA ASP A 598 27.79 -11.36 1.28
C ASP A 598 28.16 -12.79 0.83
N HIS A 599 27.22 -13.74 0.75
CA HIS A 599 27.55 -15.12 0.42
C HIS A 599 26.43 -15.81 -0.36
N ILE A 600 26.67 -16.02 -1.66
CA ILE A 600 25.85 -16.87 -2.53
C ILE A 600 26.49 -18.27 -2.50
N ILE A 601 25.85 -19.21 -1.80
CA ILE A 601 26.24 -20.62 -1.83
C ILE A 601 25.53 -21.28 -3.01
N TRP A 602 26.30 -21.60 -4.06
CA TRP A 602 25.85 -22.52 -5.11
C TRP A 602 25.88 -23.94 -4.55
N ASN A 603 24.73 -24.60 -4.45
CA ASN A 603 24.71 -26.05 -4.33
C ASN A 603 23.95 -26.64 -5.52
N SER A 604 24.71 -26.96 -6.56
CA SER A 604 24.29 -27.85 -7.63
C SER A 604 24.47 -29.28 -7.15
N ASN A 605 23.38 -29.99 -6.86
CA ASN A 605 23.33 -31.44 -6.99
C ASN A 605 21.88 -31.85 -7.28
N GLY A 606 21.66 -32.25 -8.54
CA GLY A 606 20.44 -32.90 -8.97
C GLY A 606 20.43 -34.37 -8.55
N GLY A 607 19.25 -34.86 -8.20
CA GLY A 607 18.97 -36.28 -8.04
C GLY A 607 17.94 -36.56 -6.95
N GLY A 608 16.84 -37.21 -7.34
CA GLY A 608 15.96 -37.91 -6.40
C GLY A 608 14.60 -37.26 -6.20
N ALA A 609 13.65 -37.71 -7.01
CA ALA A 609 12.22 -37.50 -6.79
C ALA A 609 11.80 -38.11 -5.45
N HIS A 610 11.42 -37.26 -4.49
CA HIS A 610 10.43 -37.60 -3.47
C HIS A 610 9.47 -36.43 -3.30
N SER A 611 8.19 -36.76 -3.49
CA SER A 611 7.03 -35.90 -3.30
C SER A 611 7.06 -35.22 -1.93
N HIS A 612 7.22 -33.90 -1.90
CA HIS A 612 6.83 -33.06 -0.77
C HIS A 612 5.71 -32.10 -1.21
N PRO A 613 4.58 -32.06 -0.50
CA PRO A 613 3.46 -31.20 -0.84
C PRO A 613 3.77 -29.73 -0.52
N SER A 614 3.63 -28.87 -1.53
CA SER A 614 3.21 -27.45 -1.45
C SER A 614 3.39 -26.70 -0.12
N THR A 615 4.53 -26.01 0.05
CA THR A 615 4.83 -25.19 1.24
C THR A 615 4.64 -23.69 1.00
N LEU A 616 3.42 -23.27 0.60
CA LEU A 616 3.01 -21.86 0.73
C LEU A 616 1.50 -21.71 1.00
N GLN A 617 0.97 -22.72 1.69
CA GLN A 617 -0.35 -22.73 2.35
C GLN A 617 -0.24 -23.09 3.84
N THR A 618 0.98 -23.08 4.42
CA THR A 618 1.26 -23.74 5.71
C THR A 618 1.66 -22.80 6.86
N LEU A 619 1.68 -21.48 6.69
CA LEU A 619 1.90 -20.54 7.81
C LEU A 619 0.64 -20.33 8.69
N ASP A 620 -0.53 -20.78 8.24
CA ASP A 620 -1.78 -20.88 9.02
C ASP A 620 -2.07 -22.35 9.45
N GLN A 621 -1.16 -23.30 9.21
CA GLN A 621 -1.34 -24.68 9.66
C GLN A 621 -0.86 -24.85 11.12
N HIS A 622 -1.83 -24.64 12.02
CA HIS A 622 -1.82 -24.90 13.46
C HIS A 622 -0.90 -23.98 14.29
N ASP A 623 -1.43 -22.80 14.65
CA ASP A 623 -1.04 -22.14 15.90
C ASP A 623 -1.31 -23.12 17.06
N ILE A 624 -0.24 -23.69 17.62
CA ILE A 624 -0.33 -24.74 18.66
C ILE A 624 -0.78 -24.18 20.01
N PHE A 625 -0.84 -22.85 20.15
CA PHE A 625 -1.31 -22.16 21.34
C PHE A 625 -2.74 -21.63 21.15
N ASP A 626 -3.41 -21.98 20.05
CA ASP A 626 -4.82 -21.67 19.81
C ASP A 626 -5.75 -22.65 20.52
N PHE A 627 -6.66 -22.11 21.32
CA PHE A 627 -7.72 -22.85 21.99
C PHE A 627 -9.05 -22.09 21.92
N PRO A 628 -10.20 -22.77 21.86
CA PRO A 628 -11.51 -22.12 21.73
C PRO A 628 -11.86 -21.29 22.97
N PRO A 629 -12.80 -20.32 22.87
CA PRO A 629 -13.26 -19.58 24.02
C PRO A 629 -13.97 -20.49 25.04
N ILE A 630 -13.84 -20.14 26.32
CA ILE A 630 -14.16 -21.04 27.44
C ILE A 630 -15.63 -20.92 27.83
N SER A 631 -16.26 -22.06 28.09
CA SER A 631 -17.55 -22.16 28.75
C SER A 631 -17.38 -22.95 30.04
N SER A 632 -17.13 -22.24 31.15
CA SER A 632 -16.95 -22.83 32.47
C SER A 632 -18.28 -22.91 33.22
N GLU A 633 -18.63 -24.11 33.71
CA GLU A 633 -19.80 -24.31 34.58
C GLU A 633 -19.57 -23.75 35.99
N VAL A 634 -18.33 -23.84 36.49
CA VAL A 634 -17.98 -23.35 37.83
C VAL A 634 -18.03 -21.83 37.89
N MET A 635 -17.56 -21.14 36.83
CA MET A 635 -17.73 -19.69 36.72
C MET A 635 -19.20 -19.29 36.65
N ARG A 636 -20.02 -20.07 35.92
CA ARG A 636 -21.45 -19.81 35.78
C ARG A 636 -22.16 -19.93 37.12
N ALA A 637 -21.82 -20.94 37.93
CA ALA A 637 -22.38 -21.11 39.27
C ALA A 637 -22.08 -19.92 40.18
N VAL A 638 -20.85 -19.37 40.16
CA VAL A 638 -20.50 -18.15 40.92
C VAL A 638 -21.31 -16.96 40.44
N CYS A 639 -21.51 -16.80 39.13
CA CYS A 639 -22.31 -15.70 38.59
C CYS A 639 -23.81 -15.84 38.87
N GLU A 640 -24.34 -17.05 38.99
CA GLU A 640 -25.73 -17.31 39.34
C GLU A 640 -26.05 -17.06 40.81
N THR A 641 -25.09 -17.29 41.72
CA THR A 641 -25.26 -17.03 43.16
C THR A 641 -25.02 -15.58 43.55
N THR A 642 -24.39 -14.78 42.68
CA THR A 642 -24.06 -13.39 42.97
C THR A 642 -25.26 -12.45 42.76
N THR A 643 -25.41 -11.46 43.64
CA THR A 643 -26.41 -10.40 43.52
C THR A 643 -25.94 -9.27 42.59
N TRP A 644 -26.58 -9.14 41.43
CA TRP A 644 -26.16 -8.19 40.39
C TRP A 644 -26.79 -6.80 40.52
N ASN A 645 -25.95 -5.77 40.38
CA ASN A 645 -26.32 -4.36 40.36
C ASN A 645 -25.79 -3.71 39.07
N SER A 646 -26.69 -3.51 38.09
CA SER A 646 -26.34 -2.95 36.79
C SER A 646 -25.86 -1.49 36.83
N SER A 647 -26.09 -0.79 37.94
CA SER A 647 -25.65 0.61 38.13
C SER A 647 -24.24 0.73 38.67
N LEU A 648 -23.64 -0.37 39.16
CA LEU A 648 -22.25 -0.44 39.60
C LEU A 648 -21.36 -0.81 38.40
N ILE A 649 -20.32 -0.03 38.14
CA ILE A 649 -19.40 -0.18 37.00
C ILE A 649 -17.97 -0.17 37.51
N PHE A 650 -17.19 -1.17 37.11
CA PHE A 650 -15.76 -1.24 37.39
C PHE A 650 -14.93 -0.87 36.17
N THR A 651 -13.92 -0.04 36.38
CA THR A 651 -12.89 0.32 35.40
C THR A 651 -11.54 -0.18 35.89
N CYS A 652 -10.85 -0.96 35.06
CA CYS A 652 -9.58 -1.61 35.39
C CYS A 652 -8.48 -1.02 34.53
N ASP A 653 -8.21 0.28 34.67
CA ASP A 653 -7.27 0.93 33.76
C ASP A 653 -5.82 0.71 34.20
N SER A 654 -5.51 0.74 35.49
CA SER A 654 -4.13 0.81 36.06
C SER A 654 -3.22 -0.42 35.87
N ASN A 655 -3.46 -1.30 34.91
CA ASN A 655 -2.64 -2.50 34.69
C ASN A 655 -1.27 -2.12 34.09
N ARG A 656 -0.18 -2.39 34.81
CA ARG A 656 1.20 -2.07 34.42
C ARG A 656 2.20 -3.13 34.87
N GLY A 657 3.40 -3.13 34.27
CA GLY A 657 4.48 -4.07 34.60
C GLY A 657 4.66 -5.19 33.56
N GLY A 658 5.42 -6.23 33.93
CA GLY A 658 5.63 -7.40 33.07
C GLY A 658 4.38 -8.29 32.93
N VAL A 659 4.48 -9.34 32.09
CA VAL A 659 3.39 -10.27 31.76
C VAL A 659 2.64 -10.78 32.99
N GLY A 660 3.38 -11.20 34.03
CA GLY A 660 2.78 -11.70 35.28
C GLY A 660 1.98 -10.65 36.04
N HIS A 661 2.43 -9.38 36.06
CA HIS A 661 1.72 -8.29 36.75
C HIS A 661 0.41 -7.93 36.03
N VAL A 662 0.47 -7.74 34.71
CA VAL A 662 -0.69 -7.34 33.91
C VAL A 662 -1.75 -8.44 33.92
N ARG A 663 -1.35 -9.72 33.71
CA ARG A 663 -2.27 -10.86 33.72
C ARG A 663 -3.00 -10.99 35.06
N ASN A 664 -2.27 -10.97 36.19
CA ASN A 664 -2.88 -11.12 37.51
C ASN A 664 -3.73 -9.91 37.90
N SER A 665 -3.31 -8.68 37.56
CA SER A 665 -4.08 -7.46 37.82
C SER A 665 -5.43 -7.47 37.10
N ILE A 666 -5.46 -7.85 35.81
CA ILE A 666 -6.71 -7.94 35.04
C ILE A 666 -7.63 -9.02 35.61
N LEU A 667 -7.10 -10.22 35.89
CA LEU A 667 -7.91 -11.33 36.42
C LEU A 667 -8.48 -11.00 37.81
N ASN A 668 -7.70 -10.38 38.69
CA ASN A 668 -8.19 -9.87 39.97
C ASN A 668 -9.32 -8.87 39.77
N CYS A 669 -9.17 -7.92 38.84
CA CYS A 669 -10.21 -6.93 38.59
C CYS A 669 -11.52 -7.55 38.08
N VAL A 670 -11.43 -8.53 37.17
CA VAL A 670 -12.59 -9.30 36.71
C VAL A 670 -13.24 -10.05 37.88
N ARG A 671 -12.44 -10.69 38.75
CA ARG A 671 -12.96 -11.45 39.88
C ARG A 671 -13.64 -10.58 40.94
N TYR A 672 -13.08 -9.39 41.23
CA TYR A 672 -13.69 -8.41 42.12
C TYR A 672 -14.98 -7.82 41.54
N ALA A 673 -15.02 -7.56 40.23
CA ALA A 673 -16.23 -7.09 39.56
C ALA A 673 -17.35 -8.13 39.59
N ILE A 674 -17.01 -9.41 39.33
CA ILE A 674 -17.93 -10.54 39.49
C ILE A 674 -18.40 -10.63 40.94
N GLY A 675 -17.49 -10.64 41.92
CA GLY A 675 -17.85 -10.77 43.34
C GLY A 675 -18.70 -9.61 43.90
N ALA A 676 -18.61 -8.43 43.28
CA ALA A 676 -19.46 -7.29 43.63
C ALA A 676 -20.84 -7.31 42.91
N GLY A 677 -20.98 -8.12 41.85
CA GLY A 677 -22.14 -8.12 40.97
C GLY A 677 -22.24 -6.89 40.07
N GLY A 678 -21.11 -6.25 39.72
CA GLY A 678 -21.08 -5.03 38.90
C GLY A 678 -20.88 -5.30 37.41
N SER A 679 -21.02 -4.25 36.59
CA SER A 679 -20.60 -4.25 35.19
C SER A 679 -19.09 -3.99 35.09
N LEU A 680 -18.47 -4.44 34.00
CA LEU A 680 -17.02 -4.30 33.78
C LEU A 680 -16.74 -3.58 32.46
N VAL A 681 -15.97 -2.50 32.52
CA VAL A 681 -15.37 -1.87 31.33
C VAL A 681 -14.15 -2.68 30.90
N LEU A 682 -13.97 -2.87 29.59
CA LEU A 682 -12.81 -3.59 29.07
C LEU A 682 -11.50 -2.98 29.63
N PRO A 683 -10.64 -3.80 30.27
CA PRO A 683 -9.42 -3.30 30.89
C PRO A 683 -8.45 -2.67 29.89
N ASN A 684 -7.77 -1.61 30.33
CA ASN A 684 -6.67 -0.99 29.60
C ASN A 684 -5.32 -1.34 30.24
N ILE A 685 -4.24 -1.16 29.48
CA ILE A 685 -2.86 -1.46 29.87
C ILE A 685 -2.04 -0.18 29.72
N LYS A 686 -1.33 0.24 30.78
CA LYS A 686 -0.39 1.37 30.78
C LYS A 686 0.95 0.91 30.22
N LEU A 687 1.48 1.62 29.22
CA LEU A 687 2.78 1.33 28.63
C LEU A 687 3.94 1.72 29.55
N ARG A 688 5.01 0.93 29.54
CA ARG A 688 6.21 1.13 30.39
C ARG A 688 7.08 2.32 29.97
N GLU A 689 7.08 2.68 28.68
CA GLU A 689 7.93 3.74 28.11
C GLU A 689 7.42 5.16 28.40
N ASP A 690 6.14 5.31 28.78
CA ASP A 690 5.51 6.58 29.14
C ASP A 690 5.52 6.84 30.66
N MET A 691 6.38 6.10 31.39
CA MET A 691 6.57 6.25 32.84
C MET A 691 7.72 7.24 33.08
N ASP A 692 7.39 8.46 33.52
CA ASP A 692 8.38 9.43 34.01
C ASP A 692 9.20 8.85 35.18
N GLY A 693 10.45 9.30 35.34
CA GLY A 693 11.44 8.75 36.27
C GLY A 693 11.02 8.62 37.74
N ASP A 694 9.96 9.30 38.19
CA ASP A 694 9.39 9.18 39.54
C ASP A 694 8.37 8.03 39.70
N ASP A 695 7.75 7.55 38.61
CA ASP A 695 6.80 6.42 38.58
C ASP A 695 7.53 5.05 38.53
N LEU A 696 8.87 5.06 38.47
CA LEU A 696 9.74 3.87 38.52
C LEU A 696 9.80 3.22 39.92
N ASN A 697 9.26 3.90 40.94
CA ASN A 697 9.12 3.36 42.29
C ASN A 697 7.86 2.49 42.38
N MET A 698 8.05 1.17 42.49
CA MET A 698 6.99 0.18 42.74
C MET A 698 6.41 0.28 44.17
N MET A 699 5.81 1.41 44.54
CA MET A 699 5.01 1.52 45.77
C MET A 699 3.82 2.47 45.54
N PRO A 700 2.64 2.22 46.16
CA PRO A 700 1.64 3.27 46.29
C PRO A 700 2.20 4.33 47.23
N ALA A 701 2.35 5.56 46.73
CA ALA A 701 2.61 6.69 47.60
C ALA A 701 1.35 6.89 48.48
N GLU A 702 1.52 6.63 49.78
CA GLU A 702 0.61 7.12 50.79
C GLU A 702 0.55 8.66 50.70
N GLU A 703 -0.67 9.18 50.84
CA GLU A 703 -0.97 10.59 51.11
C GLU A 703 -0.57 11.60 50.03
N GLN A 704 -1.54 11.94 49.16
CA GLN A 704 -2.01 13.33 49.08
C GLN A 704 -3.32 13.44 48.27
N SER A 705 -4.28 14.07 48.92
CA SER A 705 -5.54 14.54 48.38
C SER A 705 -5.29 15.56 47.25
N GLU A 706 -5.64 15.21 46.01
CA GLU A 706 -6.32 16.09 45.04
C GLU A 706 -6.39 15.40 43.67
N SER A 707 -7.61 15.04 43.27
CA SER A 707 -8.05 14.66 41.91
C SER A 707 -7.00 14.23 40.86
N HIS A 708 -6.55 12.97 40.91
CA HIS A 708 -5.90 12.31 39.76
C HIS A 708 -6.87 11.90 38.63
N LEU A 709 -8.11 12.40 38.66
CA LEU A 709 -9.17 12.07 37.70
C LEU A 709 -8.86 12.54 36.25
N GLY A 710 -7.93 13.47 36.07
CA GLY A 710 -7.62 14.11 34.78
C GLY A 710 -6.56 13.42 33.90
N LYS A 711 -5.86 12.38 34.36
CA LYS A 711 -4.73 11.75 33.64
C LYS A 711 -4.97 10.31 33.16
N ARG A 712 -6.17 9.75 33.34
CA ARG A 712 -6.45 8.32 33.10
C ARG A 712 -6.85 7.97 31.65
N HIS A 713 -6.98 8.94 30.75
CA HIS A 713 -7.18 8.72 29.30
C HIS A 713 -6.33 9.69 28.46
N GLY A 714 -5.01 9.68 28.67
CA GLY A 714 -4.02 10.44 27.89
C GLY A 714 -3.11 9.54 27.05
N LEU A 715 -2.07 10.12 26.43
CA LEU A 715 -0.98 9.35 25.81
C LEU A 715 -0.48 8.25 26.76
N GLY A 716 -0.32 7.03 26.25
CA GLY A 716 0.34 5.91 26.96
C GLY A 716 -0.54 4.78 27.50
N TRP A 717 -1.85 4.81 27.24
CA TRP A 717 -2.75 3.67 27.51
C TRP A 717 -3.10 2.93 26.23
N LYS A 718 -3.18 1.59 26.29
CA LYS A 718 -3.62 0.72 25.19
C LYS A 718 -4.72 -0.22 25.66
N GLY A 719 -5.64 -0.55 24.76
CA GLY A 719 -6.69 -1.53 25.04
C GLY A 719 -6.15 -2.94 25.26
N LEU A 720 -7.02 -3.84 25.72
CA LEU A 720 -6.72 -5.23 26.03
C LEU A 720 -5.98 -5.98 24.88
N ASP A 721 -6.27 -5.62 23.63
CA ASP A 721 -5.65 -6.18 22.40
C ASP A 721 -4.12 -5.97 22.31
N TYR A 722 -3.56 -5.14 23.17
CA TYR A 722 -2.12 -4.90 23.25
C TYR A 722 -1.33 -6.16 23.64
N MET A 723 -1.86 -6.98 24.56
CA MET A 723 -1.22 -8.24 25.02
C MET A 723 -2.12 -9.47 24.82
N PHE A 724 -3.44 -9.31 24.82
CA PHE A 724 -4.41 -10.40 24.83
C PHE A 724 -5.35 -10.34 23.62
N ASP A 725 -6.09 -11.41 23.38
CA ASP A 725 -7.15 -11.48 22.38
C ASP A 725 -8.48 -11.01 23.01
N ALA A 726 -8.88 -9.76 22.75
CA ALA A 726 -10.11 -9.22 23.35
C ALA A 726 -11.37 -9.92 22.83
N SER A 727 -11.32 -10.56 21.65
CA SER A 727 -12.44 -11.34 21.13
C SER A 727 -12.65 -12.63 21.92
N HIS A 728 -11.56 -13.33 22.27
CA HIS A 728 -11.57 -14.50 23.13
C HIS A 728 -12.04 -14.16 24.54
N PHE A 729 -11.56 -13.04 25.10
CA PHE A 729 -11.96 -12.56 26.42
C PHE A 729 -13.47 -12.30 26.49
N ARG A 730 -14.01 -11.52 25.55
CA ARG A 730 -15.45 -11.22 25.48
C ARG A 730 -16.30 -12.48 25.33
N LYS A 731 -15.93 -13.38 24.41
CA LYS A 731 -16.67 -14.62 24.17
C LYS A 731 -16.64 -15.53 25.39
N SER A 732 -15.47 -15.72 26.00
CA SER A 732 -15.30 -16.59 27.17
C SER A 732 -16.13 -16.09 28.37
N LEU A 733 -16.10 -14.78 28.64
CA LEU A 733 -16.93 -14.19 29.70
C LEU A 733 -18.42 -14.24 29.37
N LYS A 734 -18.83 -13.98 28.13
CA LYS A 734 -20.24 -14.08 27.72
C LYS A 734 -20.80 -15.50 27.87
N MET A 735 -19.99 -16.53 27.62
CA MET A 735 -20.40 -17.93 27.74
C MET A 735 -20.33 -18.45 29.19
N SER A 736 -19.33 -18.00 29.96
CA SER A 736 -19.08 -18.47 31.32
C SER A 736 -19.80 -17.66 32.40
N CYS A 737 -20.11 -16.39 32.15
CA CYS A 737 -20.78 -15.47 33.08
C CYS A 737 -21.68 -14.46 32.30
N PRO A 738 -22.81 -14.92 31.75
CA PRO A 738 -23.69 -14.08 30.91
C PRO A 738 -24.32 -12.89 31.65
N GLN A 739 -24.38 -12.94 32.99
CA GLN A 739 -24.88 -11.86 33.84
C GLN A 739 -23.91 -10.66 33.91
N LEU A 740 -22.61 -10.88 33.67
CA LEU A 740 -21.60 -9.82 33.66
C LEU A 740 -21.76 -8.96 32.41
N LYS A 741 -22.25 -7.73 32.60
CA LYS A 741 -22.35 -6.75 31.52
C LYS A 741 -20.96 -6.18 31.21
N LEU A 742 -20.44 -6.50 30.02
CA LEU A 742 -19.21 -5.92 29.49
C LEU A 742 -19.50 -4.62 28.75
N ILE A 743 -18.72 -3.58 29.02
CA ILE A 743 -18.77 -2.28 28.37
C ILE A 743 -17.48 -2.13 27.56
N ASP A 744 -17.58 -2.01 26.24
CA ASP A 744 -16.39 -1.97 25.37
C ASP A 744 -15.53 -0.73 25.63
N HIS A 745 -16.16 0.44 25.72
CA HIS A 745 -15.49 1.71 26.02
C HIS A 745 -16.40 2.58 26.89
N MET A 746 -15.80 3.29 27.83
CA MET A 746 -16.48 4.28 28.67
C MET A 746 -15.79 5.62 28.50
N GLU A 747 -16.55 6.66 28.15
CA GLU A 747 -16.03 8.03 28.05
C GLU A 747 -15.60 8.57 29.41
N VAL A 748 -14.70 9.56 29.40
CA VAL A 748 -14.19 10.19 30.63
C VAL A 748 -15.28 11.06 31.25
N THR A 749 -16.14 10.45 32.05
CA THR A 749 -17.18 11.19 32.77
C THR A 749 -16.65 11.64 34.13
N VAL A 750 -16.68 12.96 34.38
CA VAL A 750 -16.52 13.52 35.72
C VAL A 750 -17.85 13.35 36.44
N ASN A 751 -17.92 12.37 37.33
CA ASN A 751 -19.12 11.98 38.07
C ASN A 751 -18.81 12.00 39.57
N PRO A 752 -19.64 12.63 40.43
CA PRO A 752 -19.44 12.62 41.89
C PRO A 752 -19.50 11.21 42.52
N ARG A 753 -20.01 10.21 41.80
CA ARG A 753 -20.05 8.79 42.17
C ARG A 753 -18.95 7.95 41.49
N ARG A 754 -17.84 8.59 41.08
CA ARG A 754 -16.64 7.93 40.55
C ARG A 754 -15.46 8.08 41.52
N ARG A 755 -14.83 6.98 41.94
CA ARG A 755 -13.66 7.03 42.83
C ARG A 755 -12.73 5.82 42.65
N GLY A 756 -11.43 6.05 42.83
CA GLY A 756 -10.42 4.99 42.86
C GLY A 756 -10.46 4.16 44.13
N LEU A 757 -10.25 2.85 44.02
CA LEU A 757 -10.24 1.91 45.14
C LEU A 757 -9.16 0.84 44.97
N ALA A 758 -8.29 0.71 45.96
CA ALA A 758 -7.45 -0.47 46.15
C ALA A 758 -8.23 -1.49 47.02
N PRO A 759 -8.60 -2.67 46.52
CA PRO A 759 -9.44 -3.64 47.25
C PRO A 759 -8.92 -3.98 48.65
N GLU A 760 -7.61 -4.16 48.78
CA GLU A 760 -6.95 -4.50 50.03
C GLU A 760 -7.02 -3.40 51.10
N SER A 761 -7.36 -2.15 50.73
CA SER A 761 -7.50 -1.04 51.69
C SER A 761 -8.76 -1.15 52.55
N LEU A 762 -9.70 -2.01 52.18
CA LEU A 762 -10.91 -2.27 52.95
C LEU A 762 -10.69 -3.25 54.11
N PHE A 763 -9.56 -3.96 54.11
CA PHE A 763 -9.27 -5.02 55.08
C PHE A 763 -8.10 -4.61 55.99
N SER A 764 -8.25 -4.85 57.29
CA SER A 764 -7.25 -4.47 58.30
C SER A 764 -6.05 -5.44 58.35
N ASN A 765 -6.29 -6.73 58.09
CA ASN A 765 -5.26 -7.77 58.05
C ASN A 765 -4.93 -8.14 56.58
N ARG A 766 -3.64 -8.13 56.23
CA ARG A 766 -3.15 -8.37 54.86
C ARG A 766 -2.00 -9.38 54.87
N PRO A 767 -2.26 -10.68 55.08
CA PRO A 767 -1.21 -11.68 55.12
C PRO A 767 -0.64 -11.93 53.72
N THR A 768 0.55 -12.54 53.66
CA THR A 768 1.22 -12.88 52.39
C THR A 768 0.46 -13.92 51.56
N SER A 769 -0.50 -14.63 52.17
CA SER A 769 -1.39 -15.62 51.55
C SER A 769 -2.66 -15.05 50.93
N GLY A 770 -2.85 -13.72 50.95
CA GLY A 770 -4.05 -13.04 50.44
C GLY A 770 -5.12 -12.80 51.51
N LEU A 771 -6.23 -12.17 51.13
CA LEU A 771 -7.34 -11.85 52.05
C LEU A 771 -7.83 -13.12 52.80
N GLU A 772 -8.00 -13.03 54.13
CA GLU A 772 -8.45 -14.18 54.95
C GLU A 772 -9.93 -14.52 54.70
N HIS A 773 -10.76 -13.48 54.52
CA HIS A 773 -12.21 -13.58 54.29
C HIS A 773 -12.60 -12.87 52.98
N PRO A 774 -12.26 -13.44 51.81
CA PRO A 774 -12.62 -12.86 50.51
C PRO A 774 -14.14 -12.76 50.29
N GLU A 775 -14.95 -13.55 51.01
CA GLU A 775 -16.42 -13.50 51.01
C GLU A 775 -16.99 -12.16 51.49
N ASP A 776 -16.27 -11.45 52.37
CA ASP A 776 -16.70 -10.17 52.94
C ASP A 776 -16.50 -9.00 51.98
N TRP A 777 -15.88 -9.23 50.81
CA TRP A 777 -15.62 -8.21 49.79
C TRP A 777 -16.86 -7.38 49.43
N GLN A 778 -18.00 -8.05 49.21
CA GLN A 778 -19.20 -7.36 48.75
C GLN A 778 -19.75 -6.43 49.85
N SER A 779 -19.81 -6.87 51.11
CA SER A 779 -20.32 -6.07 52.23
C SER A 779 -19.42 -4.88 52.54
N GLU A 780 -18.10 -5.08 52.54
CA GLU A 780 -17.14 -4.00 52.78
C GLU A 780 -17.16 -2.96 51.66
N LEU A 781 -17.31 -3.40 50.40
CA LEU A 781 -17.44 -2.50 49.26
C LEU A 781 -18.68 -1.62 49.38
N TYR A 782 -19.86 -2.18 49.70
CA TYR A 782 -21.08 -1.39 49.83
C TYR A 782 -20.99 -0.40 51.01
N THR A 783 -20.39 -0.81 52.13
CA THR A 783 -20.12 0.09 53.28
C THR A 783 -19.22 1.25 52.86
N TRP A 784 -18.21 0.99 52.04
CA TRP A 784 -17.32 2.02 51.49
C TRP A 784 -18.06 2.95 50.50
N ILE A 785 -18.90 2.40 49.62
CA ILE A 785 -19.72 3.19 48.67
C ILE A 785 -20.65 4.14 49.44
N GLU A 786 -21.36 3.66 50.45
CA GLU A 786 -22.27 4.47 51.27
C GLU A 786 -21.54 5.60 52.02
N LYS A 787 -20.32 5.33 52.49
CA LYS A 787 -19.50 6.32 53.20
C LYS A 787 -18.95 7.41 52.29
N TYR A 788 -18.60 7.09 51.05
CA TYR A 788 -17.76 7.94 50.21
C TYR A 788 -18.41 8.45 48.92
N MET A 789 -19.60 7.99 48.55
CA MET A 789 -20.29 8.37 47.31
C MET A 789 -21.66 8.98 47.59
N ALA A 790 -22.08 9.95 46.76
CA ALA A 790 -23.33 10.68 46.96
C ALA A 790 -24.59 9.78 46.84
N PRO A 791 -25.62 9.98 47.71
CA PRO A 791 -26.81 9.13 47.76
C PRO A 791 -27.89 9.39 46.67
N GLU A 792 -27.83 10.48 45.88
CA GLU A 792 -28.82 10.80 44.83
C GLU A 792 -28.16 11.32 43.52
N PRO A 793 -28.80 11.20 42.33
CA PRO A 793 -29.98 10.38 41.99
C PRO A 793 -29.59 9.00 41.40
N LYS A 794 -30.51 8.02 41.51
CA LYS A 794 -30.35 6.63 41.00
C LYS A 794 -30.07 6.51 39.49
N SER A 795 -30.24 7.60 38.74
CA SER A 795 -29.95 7.68 37.30
C SER A 795 -28.46 7.76 36.97
N VAL A 796 -27.61 8.09 37.95
CA VAL A 796 -26.16 8.23 37.75
C VAL A 796 -25.45 6.95 38.21
N PRO A 797 -24.66 6.29 37.33
CA PRO A 797 -23.97 5.05 37.67
C PRO A 797 -22.88 5.28 38.72
N ILE A 798 -22.63 4.26 39.52
CA ILE A 798 -21.53 4.18 40.48
C ILE A 798 -20.31 3.64 39.73
N ILE A 799 -19.21 4.36 39.71
CA ILE A 799 -18.00 3.98 38.98
C ILE A 799 -16.86 3.77 39.99
N VAL A 800 -16.35 2.55 40.06
CA VAL A 800 -15.21 2.19 40.91
C VAL A 800 -14.00 1.97 40.01
N ASP A 801 -13.03 2.88 40.07
CA ASP A 801 -11.77 2.73 39.35
C ASP A 801 -10.83 1.83 40.18
N LEU A 802 -10.81 0.53 39.88
CA LEU A 802 -10.00 -0.41 40.63
C LEU A 802 -8.51 -0.17 40.37
N GLU A 803 -7.74 0.02 41.44
CA GLU A 803 -6.29 0.15 41.35
C GLU A 803 -5.63 -1.23 41.19
N GLN A 804 -4.35 -1.23 40.78
CA GLN A 804 -3.62 -2.46 40.55
C GLN A 804 -3.42 -3.22 41.87
N SER A 805 -4.13 -4.35 42.02
CA SER A 805 -4.02 -5.24 43.17
C SER A 805 -3.20 -6.48 42.79
N ILE A 806 -2.02 -6.63 43.40
CA ILE A 806 -1.04 -7.70 43.10
C ILE A 806 -0.90 -8.63 44.32
N LEU A 807 -1.15 -9.93 44.11
CA LEU A 807 -1.01 -10.98 45.12
C LEU A 807 -1.84 -10.72 46.40
N GLN A 808 -3.04 -10.14 46.25
CA GLN A 808 -3.95 -9.88 47.39
C GLN A 808 -5.16 -10.81 47.38
N TYR A 809 -5.65 -11.19 46.20
CA TYR A 809 -6.81 -12.06 46.12
C TYR A 809 -6.41 -13.54 46.26
N PRO A 810 -6.97 -14.29 47.23
CA PRO A 810 -6.64 -15.69 47.46
C PRO A 810 -7.29 -16.58 46.41
N THR A 811 -6.60 -16.90 45.31
CA THR A 811 -7.17 -17.68 44.19
C THR A 811 -7.62 -19.09 44.59
N HIS A 812 -7.01 -19.64 45.65
CA HIS A 812 -7.40 -20.92 46.25
C HIS A 812 -8.78 -20.92 46.92
N ALA A 813 -9.31 -19.75 47.32
CA ALA A 813 -10.64 -19.64 47.95
C ALA A 813 -11.79 -19.96 46.98
N ASP A 814 -11.59 -19.74 45.68
CA ASP A 814 -12.58 -20.07 44.64
C ASP A 814 -12.58 -21.57 44.25
N GLY A 815 -11.65 -22.35 44.82
CA GLY A 815 -11.45 -23.75 44.49
C GLY A 815 -10.56 -23.95 43.26
N HIS A 816 -9.90 -25.11 43.23
CA HIS A 816 -8.86 -25.43 42.24
C HIS A 816 -9.37 -25.40 40.79
N VAL A 817 -10.60 -25.89 40.54
CA VAL A 817 -11.17 -25.95 39.19
C VAL A 817 -11.47 -24.54 38.65
N PHE A 818 -12.03 -23.66 39.50
CA PHE A 818 -12.28 -22.28 39.11
C PHE A 818 -10.96 -21.56 38.81
N ALA A 819 -9.99 -21.63 39.72
CA ALA A 819 -8.70 -20.96 39.55
C ALA A 819 -7.96 -21.38 38.27
N HIS A 820 -8.10 -22.65 37.88
CA HIS A 820 -7.54 -23.19 36.63
C HIS A 820 -8.23 -22.64 35.37
N GLU A 821 -9.56 -22.73 35.30
CA GLU A 821 -10.31 -22.32 34.10
C GLU A 821 -10.34 -20.80 33.93
N PHE A 822 -10.37 -20.06 35.04
CA PHE A 822 -10.50 -18.60 35.06
C PHE A 822 -9.30 -17.91 34.39
N GLY A 823 -8.08 -18.42 34.56
CA GLY A 823 -6.89 -17.86 33.90
C GLY A 823 -6.94 -17.94 32.37
N HIS A 824 -7.66 -18.91 31.80
CA HIS A 824 -7.71 -19.11 30.36
C HIS A 824 -8.55 -18.04 29.63
N ILE A 825 -9.36 -17.23 30.34
CA ILE A 825 -10.13 -16.13 29.71
C ILE A 825 -9.19 -15.09 29.08
N LEU A 826 -7.95 -14.99 29.56
CA LEU A 826 -6.90 -14.17 28.99
C LEU A 826 -6.00 -15.02 28.09
N LYS A 827 -6.36 -15.07 26.82
CA LYS A 827 -5.55 -15.68 25.77
C LYS A 827 -4.66 -14.62 25.13
N PHE A 828 -3.39 -14.94 24.85
CA PHE A 828 -2.48 -13.99 24.21
C PHE A 828 -2.84 -13.72 22.74
N ARG A 829 -2.43 -12.55 22.24
CA ARG A 829 -2.63 -12.11 20.86
C ARG A 829 -2.09 -13.10 19.82
N LYS A 830 -2.78 -13.20 18.66
CA LYS A 830 -2.56 -14.25 17.63
C LYS A 830 -1.15 -14.25 17.03
N ASP A 831 -0.62 -13.08 16.70
CA ASP A 831 0.71 -12.89 16.12
C ASP A 831 1.83 -13.41 17.05
N VAL A 832 1.77 -13.10 18.35
CA VAL A 832 2.71 -13.64 19.35
C VAL A 832 2.64 -15.16 19.44
N ARG A 833 1.43 -15.74 19.44
CA ARG A 833 1.24 -17.20 19.49
C ARG A 833 1.79 -17.90 18.26
N ARG A 834 1.61 -17.29 17.08
CA ARG A 834 2.23 -17.77 15.84
C ARG A 834 3.76 -17.70 15.92
N LEU A 835 4.34 -16.57 16.36
CA LEU A 835 5.80 -16.43 16.48
C LEU A 835 6.40 -17.40 17.51
N ALA A 836 5.70 -17.70 18.60
CA ALA A 836 6.11 -18.74 19.55
C ALA A 836 6.10 -20.14 18.91
N THR A 837 5.08 -20.45 18.11
CA THR A 837 5.01 -21.71 17.33
C THR A 837 6.19 -21.82 16.37
N SER A 838 6.49 -20.73 15.65
CA SER A 838 7.62 -20.65 14.74
C SER A 838 8.96 -20.78 15.45
N THR A 839 9.12 -20.17 16.63
CA THR A 839 10.35 -20.27 17.44
C THR A 839 10.66 -21.73 17.78
N LEU A 840 9.65 -22.51 18.19
CA LEU A 840 9.81 -23.94 18.49
C LEU A 840 10.14 -24.77 17.25
N ARG A 841 9.46 -24.51 16.11
CA ARG A 841 9.74 -25.20 14.83
C ARG A 841 11.12 -24.85 14.28
N GLN A 842 11.56 -23.60 14.43
CA GLN A 842 12.85 -23.16 13.96
C GLN A 842 13.99 -23.69 14.82
N MET A 843 13.78 -23.83 16.13
CA MET A 843 14.69 -24.53 17.03
C MET A 843 14.79 -26.01 16.68
N GLN A 844 13.67 -26.66 16.34
CA GLN A 844 13.65 -28.03 15.83
C GLN A 844 14.56 -28.18 14.60
N SER A 845 14.41 -27.29 13.62
CA SER A 845 15.21 -27.27 12.40
C SER A 845 16.67 -26.87 12.64
N TRP A 846 16.93 -25.96 13.58
CA TRP A 846 18.28 -25.43 13.82
C TRP A 846 19.21 -26.48 14.44
N TYR A 847 18.69 -27.28 15.37
CA TYR A 847 19.45 -28.30 16.08
C TYR A 847 19.27 -29.71 15.51
N ASP A 848 18.52 -29.87 14.42
CA ASP A 848 18.21 -31.15 13.77
C ASP A 848 17.67 -32.22 14.74
N ILE A 849 16.76 -31.79 15.62
CA ILE A 849 16.13 -32.63 16.65
C ILE A 849 14.66 -32.90 16.31
N SER A 850 14.16 -34.10 16.57
CA SER A 850 12.74 -34.41 16.35
C SER A 850 11.87 -33.97 17.55
N LEU A 851 11.44 -32.71 17.57
CA LEU A 851 10.52 -32.19 18.58
C LEU A 851 9.07 -32.42 18.17
N ASN A 852 8.27 -33.07 19.02
CA ASN A 852 6.83 -33.08 18.85
C ASN A 852 6.22 -31.79 19.44
N VAL A 853 6.15 -30.74 18.63
CA VAL A 853 5.66 -29.42 19.06
C VAL A 853 4.18 -29.39 19.49
N SER A 854 3.42 -30.46 19.26
CA SER A 854 2.00 -30.52 19.61
C SER A 854 1.74 -30.97 21.06
N THR A 855 2.76 -31.48 21.76
CA THR A 855 2.60 -31.94 23.15
C THR A 855 2.64 -30.77 24.16
N THR A 856 2.02 -30.95 25.32
CA THR A 856 2.05 -29.95 26.41
C THR A 856 3.47 -29.67 26.88
N ILE A 857 4.22 -30.74 27.14
CA ILE A 857 5.65 -30.73 27.46
C ILE A 857 6.36 -31.55 26.38
N ILE A 858 7.45 -31.03 25.82
CA ILE A 858 8.19 -31.70 24.75
C ILE A 858 9.33 -32.52 25.37
N THR A 859 9.40 -33.82 25.09
CA THR A 859 10.45 -34.72 25.62
C THR A 859 10.91 -35.73 24.55
N PRO A 860 12.22 -35.96 24.34
CA PRO A 860 13.36 -35.15 24.82
C PRO A 860 13.40 -33.78 24.12
N SER A 861 13.87 -32.73 24.81
CA SER A 861 13.84 -31.36 24.29
C SER A 861 14.94 -30.46 24.89
N PHE A 862 14.59 -29.21 25.23
CA PHE A 862 15.47 -28.17 25.75
C PHE A 862 15.12 -27.78 27.20
N LEU A 863 16.10 -27.24 27.92
CA LEU A 863 15.90 -26.56 29.19
C LEU A 863 15.51 -25.10 28.93
N GLY A 864 14.32 -24.69 29.36
CA GLY A 864 13.92 -23.28 29.35
C GLY A 864 14.44 -22.55 30.57
N VAL A 865 15.11 -21.41 30.41
CA VAL A 865 15.61 -20.61 31.54
C VAL A 865 15.12 -19.17 31.48
N HIS A 866 14.86 -18.58 32.64
CA HIS A 866 14.52 -17.16 32.78
C HIS A 866 15.58 -16.41 33.60
N LEU A 867 16.32 -15.53 32.93
CA LEU A 867 17.30 -14.63 33.51
C LEU A 867 16.63 -13.30 33.90
N LYS A 868 16.63 -13.00 35.19
CA LYS A 868 16.12 -11.72 35.72
C LYS A 868 17.29 -10.96 36.34
N THR A 869 17.90 -10.08 35.56
CA THR A 869 19.09 -9.29 35.94
C THR A 869 18.80 -7.79 36.09
N GLU A 870 17.54 -7.40 35.97
CA GLU A 870 17.07 -6.02 36.06
C GLU A 870 16.93 -5.56 37.52
N PRO A 871 17.29 -4.33 37.87
CA PRO A 871 17.05 -3.79 39.21
C PRO A 871 15.55 -3.57 39.44
N GLU A 872 15.01 -4.21 40.47
CA GLU A 872 13.60 -4.09 40.88
C GLU A 872 13.51 -3.65 42.34
N VAL A 873 12.59 -2.73 42.65
CA VAL A 873 12.22 -2.38 44.02
C VAL A 873 11.34 -3.51 44.53
N LEU A 874 11.91 -4.40 45.32
CA LEU A 874 11.20 -5.52 45.93
C LEU A 874 10.01 -5.01 46.75
N ASP A 875 8.85 -5.67 46.62
CA ASP A 875 7.70 -5.41 47.50
C ASP A 875 8.17 -5.49 48.96
N LYS A 876 7.80 -4.52 49.80
CA LYS A 876 8.16 -4.50 51.24
C LYS A 876 7.79 -5.82 51.95
N ARG A 877 6.85 -6.59 51.41
CA ARG A 877 6.45 -7.94 51.89
C ARG A 877 7.47 -9.03 51.62
N HIS A 878 8.40 -8.83 50.68
CA HIS A 878 9.40 -9.82 50.27
C HIS A 878 10.82 -9.25 50.32
N VAL A 879 11.69 -9.87 51.11
CA VAL A 879 13.13 -9.60 51.07
C VAL A 879 13.77 -10.64 50.14
N ALA A 880 14.53 -10.23 49.11
CA ALA A 880 15.17 -11.17 48.19
C ALA A 880 16.37 -11.90 48.82
N ALA A 881 16.61 -13.15 48.42
CA ALA A 881 17.87 -13.84 48.73
C ALA A 881 19.01 -13.22 47.90
N ALA A 882 19.97 -12.58 48.59
CA ALA A 882 21.07 -11.83 47.98
C ALA A 882 21.95 -12.57 46.94
N PRO A 883 22.11 -13.92 46.95
CA PRO A 883 22.94 -14.59 45.96
C PRO A 883 22.30 -14.58 44.55
N PHE A 884 21.03 -14.95 44.44
CA PHE A 884 20.34 -15.19 43.17
C PHE A 884 19.72 -13.92 42.53
N THR A 885 19.91 -12.75 43.13
CA THR A 885 19.58 -11.45 42.51
C THR A 885 20.60 -11.03 41.44
N HIS A 886 21.78 -11.66 41.43
CA HIS A 886 22.85 -11.34 40.48
C HIS A 886 22.97 -12.40 39.38
N TYR A 887 23.36 -11.92 38.19
CA TYR A 887 23.59 -12.76 37.00
C TYR A 887 24.46 -13.99 37.30
N THR A 888 25.57 -13.82 38.02
CA THR A 888 26.58 -14.88 38.21
C THR A 888 26.01 -16.12 38.89
N ALA A 889 25.16 -15.94 39.91
CA ALA A 889 24.56 -17.06 40.62
C ALA A 889 23.48 -17.76 39.77
N GLN A 890 22.68 -17.00 39.02
CA GLN A 890 21.68 -17.55 38.11
C GLN A 890 22.34 -18.36 36.99
N ALA A 891 23.35 -17.80 36.33
CA ALA A 891 24.06 -18.44 35.23
C ALA A 891 24.74 -19.75 35.66
N GLY A 892 25.45 -19.73 36.80
CA GLY A 892 26.07 -20.94 37.35
C GLY A 892 25.06 -22.04 37.66
N ALA A 893 23.94 -21.68 38.31
CA ALA A 893 22.88 -22.65 38.63
C ALA A 893 22.25 -23.27 37.38
N TYR A 894 21.98 -22.47 36.33
CA TYR A 894 21.36 -22.94 35.10
C TYR A 894 22.28 -23.85 34.27
N ILE A 895 23.58 -23.55 34.22
CA ILE A 895 24.57 -24.41 33.55
C ILE A 895 24.69 -25.74 34.29
N SER A 896 24.85 -25.73 35.62
CA SER A 896 24.92 -26.96 36.41
C SER A 896 23.66 -27.82 36.30
N LEU A 897 22.47 -27.20 36.18
CA LEU A 897 21.22 -27.91 35.95
C LEU A 897 21.17 -28.57 34.57
N ALA A 898 21.60 -27.87 33.52
CA ALA A 898 21.67 -28.44 32.17
C ALA A 898 22.64 -29.63 32.08
N GLU A 899 23.78 -29.56 32.78
CA GLU A 899 24.73 -30.67 32.90
C GLU A 899 24.12 -31.87 33.61
N ALA A 900 23.41 -31.63 34.73
CA ALA A 900 22.74 -32.68 35.50
C ALA A 900 21.64 -33.38 34.67
N MET A 901 20.90 -32.61 33.86
CA MET A 901 19.89 -33.12 32.94
C MET A 901 20.46 -33.76 31.67
N LYS A 902 21.76 -33.57 31.38
CA LYS A 902 22.41 -33.98 30.13
C LYS A 902 21.71 -33.42 28.88
N THR A 903 21.13 -32.22 28.96
CA THR A 903 20.50 -31.57 27.81
C THR A 903 21.49 -30.63 27.11
N PRO A 904 21.68 -30.73 25.79
CA PRO A 904 22.64 -29.91 25.06
C PRO A 904 22.08 -28.51 24.72
N ILE A 905 20.80 -28.22 24.97
CA ILE A 905 20.13 -27.00 24.49
C ILE A 905 19.44 -26.27 25.65
N ILE A 906 19.77 -24.99 25.78
CA ILE A 906 19.08 -24.03 26.65
C ILE A 906 18.35 -23.00 25.80
N TYR A 907 17.06 -22.81 26.04
CA TYR A 907 16.33 -21.63 25.56
C TYR A 907 16.32 -20.57 26.67
N ALA A 908 16.98 -19.44 26.45
CA ALA A 908 17.11 -18.37 27.43
C ALA A 908 16.15 -17.22 27.15
N SER A 909 15.33 -16.90 28.15
CA SER A 909 14.50 -15.69 28.18
C SER A 909 15.12 -14.66 29.13
N SER A 910 15.17 -13.40 28.71
CA SER A 910 15.72 -12.29 29.49
C SER A 910 15.22 -10.97 28.95
N GLY A 911 15.04 -9.99 29.83
CA GLY A 911 14.87 -8.59 29.45
C GLY A 911 16.17 -7.93 28.98
N ASP A 912 17.32 -8.47 29.39
CA ASP A 912 18.66 -8.02 28.98
C ASP A 912 19.34 -9.05 28.08
N GLN A 913 19.45 -8.70 26.81
CA GLN A 913 20.09 -9.52 25.78
C GLN A 913 21.58 -9.75 26.05
N LYS A 914 22.27 -8.78 26.66
CA LYS A 914 23.71 -8.89 26.95
C LYS A 914 23.98 -10.02 27.93
N SER A 915 23.12 -10.17 28.93
CA SER A 915 23.15 -11.28 29.88
C SER A 915 22.96 -12.64 29.18
N VAL A 916 22.10 -12.74 28.16
CA VAL A 916 21.91 -14.00 27.42
C VAL A 916 23.15 -14.38 26.61
N HIS A 917 23.76 -13.42 25.91
CA HIS A 917 24.99 -13.68 25.15
C HIS A 917 26.16 -14.07 26.08
N LYS A 918 26.20 -13.48 27.28
CA LYS A 918 27.17 -13.84 28.31
C LYS A 918 26.96 -15.28 28.79
N LEU A 919 25.71 -15.69 29.02
CA LEU A 919 25.37 -17.06 29.38
C LEU A 919 25.78 -18.05 28.28
N ALA A 920 25.55 -17.69 27.01
CA ALA A 920 25.97 -18.50 25.87
C ALA A 920 27.48 -18.70 25.80
N ALA A 921 28.28 -17.66 26.09
CA ALA A 921 29.72 -17.76 26.13
C ALA A 921 30.23 -18.63 27.30
N GLU A 922 29.61 -18.53 28.47
CA GLU A 922 29.95 -19.30 29.67
C GLU A 922 29.49 -20.76 29.59
N ALA A 923 28.40 -21.06 28.87
CA ALA A 923 27.88 -22.43 28.68
C ALA A 923 28.63 -23.23 27.59
N LYS A 924 29.28 -22.55 26.64
CA LYS A 924 29.99 -23.18 25.51
C LYS A 924 31.08 -24.20 25.91
N PRO A 925 31.94 -23.94 26.92
CA PRO A 925 32.93 -24.92 27.40
C PRO A 925 32.31 -26.20 27.97
N HIS A 926 31.06 -26.13 28.43
CA HIS A 926 30.31 -27.26 28.97
C HIS A 926 29.56 -28.06 27.88
N GLY A 927 29.73 -27.71 26.60
CA GLY A 927 29.05 -28.37 25.49
C GLY A 927 27.56 -28.04 25.37
N ILE A 928 27.10 -26.95 26.01
CA ILE A 928 25.70 -26.53 26.03
C ILE A 928 25.51 -25.34 25.09
N PHE A 929 24.51 -25.43 24.21
CA PHE A 929 24.11 -24.38 23.29
C PHE A 929 22.98 -23.55 23.89
N VAL A 930 23.19 -22.25 24.05
CA VAL A 930 22.17 -21.31 24.50
C VAL A 930 21.60 -20.59 23.28
N THR A 931 20.28 -20.58 23.16
CA THR A 931 19.55 -19.87 22.10
C THR A 931 18.41 -19.04 22.68
N HIS A 932 17.88 -18.13 21.88
CA HIS A 932 16.71 -17.31 22.18
C HIS A 932 15.98 -16.95 20.90
N LYS A 933 14.72 -16.49 21.01
CA LYS A 933 13.87 -16.12 19.87
C LYS A 933 14.57 -15.19 18.87
N GLU A 934 15.45 -14.30 19.32
CA GLU A 934 16.18 -13.37 18.45
C GLU A 934 17.16 -14.04 17.49
N ASP A 935 17.72 -15.19 17.87
CA ASP A 935 18.61 -15.99 17.01
C ASP A 935 17.82 -16.93 16.10
N LEU A 936 16.73 -17.47 16.64
CA LEU A 936 15.93 -18.48 15.97
C LEU A 936 15.10 -17.86 14.84
N LEU A 937 14.32 -16.81 15.12
CA LEU A 937 13.44 -16.21 14.14
C LEU A 937 14.23 -15.44 13.08
N LYS A 938 14.07 -15.81 11.80
CA LYS A 938 14.77 -15.20 10.65
C LYS A 938 13.79 -14.51 9.70
N GLU A 939 14.33 -13.69 8.80
CA GLU A 939 13.60 -13.09 7.68
C GLU A 939 12.32 -12.38 8.11
N HIS A 940 11.15 -12.84 7.62
CA HIS A 940 9.85 -12.25 7.89
C HIS A 940 9.47 -12.28 9.38
N GLU A 941 9.75 -13.38 10.08
CA GLU A 941 9.43 -13.54 11.50
C GLU A 941 10.31 -12.65 12.39
N ARG A 942 11.54 -12.38 11.93
CA ARG A 942 12.45 -11.41 12.56
C ARG A 942 11.94 -9.98 12.42
N GLU A 943 11.38 -9.63 11.26
CA GLU A 943 10.78 -8.31 11.03
C GLU A 943 9.53 -8.12 11.88
N GLU A 944 8.68 -9.14 12.00
CA GLU A 944 7.52 -9.11 12.90
C GLU A 944 7.92 -8.99 14.37
N LEU A 945 8.91 -9.77 14.81
CA LEU A 945 9.48 -9.63 16.15
C LEU A 945 10.00 -8.20 16.40
N GLY A 946 10.55 -7.55 15.36
CA GLY A 946 11.01 -6.17 15.41
C GLY A 946 9.91 -5.11 15.53
N LYS A 947 8.66 -5.44 15.18
CA LYS A 947 7.48 -4.57 15.34
C LYS A 947 6.90 -4.64 16.77
N LEU A 948 7.23 -5.67 17.53
CA LEU A 948 6.74 -5.88 18.89
C LEU A 948 7.56 -5.10 19.93
N ARG A 949 6.85 -4.55 20.92
CA ARG A 949 7.46 -3.89 22.08
C ARG A 949 8.07 -4.91 23.06
N TRP A 950 8.89 -4.43 23.99
CA TRP A 950 9.66 -5.26 24.92
C TRP A 950 8.79 -6.28 25.71
N ASP A 951 7.67 -5.82 26.25
CA ASP A 951 6.67 -6.61 26.99
C ASP A 951 5.92 -7.61 26.10
N GLN A 952 5.64 -7.24 24.85
CA GLN A 952 5.03 -8.13 23.86
C GLN A 952 6.00 -9.24 23.42
N ARG A 953 7.30 -8.94 23.35
CA ARG A 953 8.34 -9.93 23.05
C ARG A 953 8.49 -10.94 24.19
N ALA A 954 8.30 -10.52 25.44
CA ALA A 954 8.29 -11.41 26.59
C ALA A 954 7.10 -12.41 26.57
N LEU A 955 6.01 -12.11 25.85
CA LEU A 955 4.91 -13.06 25.66
C LEU A 955 5.32 -14.28 24.81
N ILE A 956 6.21 -14.08 23.84
CA ILE A 956 6.76 -15.17 23.03
C ILE A 956 7.58 -16.09 23.93
N ASP A 957 8.46 -15.51 24.76
CA ASP A 957 9.26 -16.26 25.73
C ASP A 957 8.38 -17.04 26.70
N TYR A 958 7.33 -16.41 27.24
CA TYR A 958 6.37 -17.07 28.13
C TYR A 958 5.82 -18.35 27.49
N LEU A 959 5.32 -18.27 26.25
CA LEU A 959 4.74 -19.41 25.54
C LEU A 959 5.76 -20.50 25.20
N VAL A 960 6.99 -20.14 24.81
CA VAL A 960 8.04 -21.11 24.50
C VAL A 960 8.49 -21.86 25.76
N LEU A 961 8.65 -21.16 26.88
CA LEU A 961 9.06 -21.77 28.16
C LEU A 961 8.01 -22.75 28.70
N LEU A 962 6.71 -22.56 28.40
CA LEU A 962 5.67 -23.52 28.77
C LEU A 962 5.85 -24.90 28.11
N ARG A 963 6.56 -24.98 26.98
CA ARG A 963 6.73 -26.24 26.20
C ARG A 963 8.03 -26.99 26.47
N GLY A 964 9.03 -26.34 27.09
CA GLY A 964 10.34 -26.96 27.36
C GLY A 964 10.23 -28.21 28.23
N GLU A 965 11.20 -29.11 28.13
CA GLU A 965 11.26 -30.36 28.91
C GLU A 965 11.30 -30.06 30.41
N TYR A 966 12.14 -29.08 30.78
CA TYR A 966 12.25 -28.56 32.13
C TYR A 966 12.37 -27.04 32.10
N PHE A 967 11.98 -26.38 33.19
CA PHE A 967 12.05 -24.91 33.32
C PHE A 967 12.86 -24.49 34.55
N ALA A 968 13.72 -23.47 34.41
CA ALA A 968 14.42 -22.87 35.53
C ALA A 968 14.24 -21.36 35.59
N GLY A 969 14.03 -20.81 36.78
CA GLY A 969 13.86 -19.38 37.00
C GLY A 969 14.26 -18.94 38.40
N VAL A 970 13.87 -17.71 38.76
CA VAL A 970 14.11 -17.15 40.10
C VAL A 970 12.82 -16.84 40.85
N GLY A 971 12.86 -17.03 42.17
CA GLY A 971 11.73 -16.89 43.10
C GLY A 971 11.24 -15.47 43.33
N HIS A 972 12.04 -14.45 43.02
CA HIS A 972 11.61 -13.05 43.15
C HIS A 972 10.95 -12.50 41.87
N SER A 973 10.71 -13.35 40.85
CA SER A 973 10.07 -12.93 39.60
C SER A 973 8.69 -13.52 39.44
N LEU A 974 7.66 -12.65 39.34
CA LEU A 974 6.30 -13.08 39.04
C LEU A 974 6.17 -13.76 37.68
N PHE A 975 7.04 -13.45 36.71
CA PHE A 975 7.08 -14.14 35.43
C PHE A 975 7.45 -15.61 35.60
N SER A 976 8.53 -15.91 36.34
CA SER A 976 8.98 -17.28 36.59
C SER A 976 7.90 -18.09 37.33
N TRP A 977 7.25 -17.47 38.32
CA TRP A 977 6.16 -18.11 39.05
C TRP A 977 4.94 -18.40 38.16
N ASN A 978 4.53 -17.47 37.29
CA ASN A 978 3.41 -17.71 36.36
C ASN A 978 3.74 -18.82 35.35
N VAL A 979 4.98 -18.93 34.89
CA VAL A 979 5.42 -20.03 34.01
C VAL A 979 5.36 -21.36 34.76
N MET A 980 5.92 -21.42 35.97
CA MET A 980 5.92 -22.64 36.78
C MET A 980 4.51 -23.13 37.13
N LEU A 981 3.66 -22.25 37.67
CA LEU A 981 2.28 -22.61 38.03
C LEU A 981 1.48 -23.10 36.83
N LYS A 982 1.73 -22.55 35.64
CA LYS A 982 1.06 -22.98 34.42
C LYS A 982 1.59 -24.31 33.86
N ARG A 983 2.85 -24.64 34.10
CA ARG A 983 3.46 -25.92 33.71
C ARG A 983 3.05 -27.06 34.64
N HIS A 984 2.93 -26.79 35.93
CA HIS A 984 2.63 -27.79 36.95
C HIS A 984 1.70 -27.22 38.02
N GLU A 985 0.40 -27.34 37.78
CA GLU A 985 -0.64 -26.71 38.61
C GLU A 985 -0.68 -27.20 40.05
N SER A 986 -0.24 -28.45 40.29
CA SER A 986 -0.10 -29.03 41.63
C SER A 986 1.22 -28.70 42.33
N ALA A 987 2.08 -27.85 41.76
CA ALA A 987 3.41 -27.53 42.31
C ALA A 987 3.32 -27.16 43.80
N LEU A 988 2.38 -26.28 44.17
CA LEU A 988 2.21 -25.78 45.54
C LEU A 988 1.81 -26.85 46.57
N LEU A 989 1.39 -28.04 46.13
CA LEU A 989 0.87 -29.12 47.00
C LEU A 989 1.85 -30.29 47.19
N LYS A 990 2.94 -30.37 46.41
CA LYS A 990 3.89 -31.49 46.43
C LYS A 990 5.33 -30.98 46.41
N GLN A 991 6.03 -31.14 47.54
CA GLN A 991 7.50 -31.09 47.74
C GLN A 991 8.11 -29.84 48.41
N LYS A 992 9.39 -30.01 48.77
CA LYS A 992 10.08 -29.52 49.98
C LYS A 992 11.13 -28.48 49.59
N LEU A 993 11.13 -27.32 50.25
CA LEU A 993 12.18 -26.30 50.12
C LEU A 993 13.55 -26.95 50.44
N ARG A 994 14.50 -26.93 49.50
CA ARG A 994 15.86 -27.44 49.68
C ARG A 994 16.84 -26.35 49.27
N ASP A 995 17.70 -25.92 50.20
CA ASP A 995 18.83 -25.02 49.94
C ASP A 995 18.47 -23.77 49.10
N GLU A 996 17.42 -23.05 49.51
CA GLU A 996 16.91 -21.83 48.84
C GLU A 996 16.39 -22.02 47.40
N ALA A 997 16.24 -23.27 46.94
CA ALA A 997 15.57 -23.61 45.69
C ALA A 997 14.22 -24.31 45.97
N TYR A 998 13.25 -24.00 45.13
CA TYR A 998 11.95 -24.66 45.08
C TYR A 998 11.85 -25.41 43.76
N ALA A 999 11.57 -26.71 43.80
CA ALA A 999 11.53 -27.55 42.60
C ALA A 999 10.30 -28.46 42.59
N ASP A 1000 9.75 -28.67 41.41
CA ASP A 1000 8.73 -29.67 41.09
C ASP A 1000 9.24 -30.59 39.96
N ASP A 1001 8.39 -31.53 39.52
CA ASP A 1001 8.74 -32.53 38.50
C ASP A 1001 9.09 -31.93 37.11
N LEU A 1002 8.74 -30.67 36.85
CA LEU A 1002 8.86 -29.98 35.56
C LEU A 1002 9.61 -28.63 35.62
N SER A 1003 9.86 -28.09 36.83
CA SER A 1003 10.39 -26.74 37.03
C SER A 1003 11.24 -26.58 38.31
N THR A 1004 12.20 -25.64 38.31
CA THR A 1004 12.94 -25.21 39.50
C THR A 1004 13.05 -23.68 39.57
N LEU A 1005 12.76 -23.09 40.73
CA LEU A 1005 12.96 -21.68 41.03
C LEU A 1005 14.03 -21.50 42.12
N TYR A 1006 15.04 -20.68 41.85
CA TYR A 1006 16.13 -20.39 42.79
C TYR A 1006 15.88 -19.10 43.59
N GLY A 1007 16.37 -19.06 44.84
CA GLY A 1007 16.20 -17.92 45.74
C GLY A 1007 14.77 -17.78 46.28
N VAL A 1008 14.03 -18.88 46.44
CA VAL A 1008 12.65 -18.90 46.95
C VAL A 1008 12.64 -18.86 48.47
N ARG A 1009 11.67 -18.12 49.03
CA ARG A 1009 11.41 -17.97 50.47
C ARG A 1009 9.95 -18.33 50.76
N ASP A 1010 9.66 -18.63 52.02
CA ASP A 1010 8.31 -18.99 52.47
C ASP A 1010 7.26 -17.93 52.11
N SER A 1011 7.60 -16.64 52.21
CA SER A 1011 6.66 -15.57 51.83
C SER A 1011 6.31 -15.57 50.34
N TYR A 1012 7.22 -15.97 49.45
CA TYR A 1012 6.92 -16.11 48.02
C TYR A 1012 5.98 -17.28 47.73
N LEU A 1013 6.10 -18.38 48.49
CA LEU A 1013 5.20 -19.53 48.38
C LEU A 1013 3.77 -19.17 48.79
N ASP A 1014 3.63 -18.38 49.87
CA ASP A 1014 2.31 -17.91 50.30
C ASP A 1014 1.69 -16.97 49.28
N SER A 1015 2.47 -16.01 48.76
CA SER A 1015 1.96 -15.09 47.73
C SER A 1015 1.69 -15.79 46.41
N ALA A 1016 2.35 -16.91 46.13
CA ALA A 1016 2.06 -17.69 44.94
C ALA A 1016 0.63 -18.28 44.94
N LYS A 1017 0.03 -18.50 46.12
CA LYS A 1017 -1.38 -18.91 46.28
C LYS A 1017 -2.40 -17.83 45.92
N CYS A 1018 -1.92 -16.63 45.57
CA CYS A 1018 -2.72 -15.49 45.11
C CYS A 1018 -2.54 -15.22 43.61
N MET A 1019 -1.90 -16.12 42.87
CA MET A 1019 -1.73 -15.98 41.42
C MET A 1019 -2.68 -16.88 40.65
N TRP A 1020 -3.10 -16.38 39.50
CA TRP A 1020 -3.87 -17.13 38.51
C TRP A 1020 -2.92 -17.82 37.53
N ALA A 1021 -3.17 -19.10 37.24
CA ALA A 1021 -2.37 -19.91 36.33
C ALA A 1021 -2.69 -19.66 34.84
#